data_AF-A0AAV1AIB2-F1
#
_entry.id   AF-A0AAV1AIB2-F1
#
_cell.length_a   1.000
_cell.length_b   1.000
_cell.length_c   1.000
_cell.angle_alpha   90.00
_cell.angle_beta   90.00
_cell.angle_gamma   90.00
#
_symmetry.space_group_name_H-M   'P 1'
#
loop_
_entity.id
_entity.type
_entity.pdbx_description
1 polymer ?
#
loop_
_entity_poly.entity_id
_entity_poly.type
_entity_poly.pdbx_seq_one_letter_code
_entity_poly.pdbx_strand_id
1 'polypeptide(L)'
;MQNDHDPSKLIGETPCKLLRYLVADDSHIDADTPYAEVEVMKMCMPLLSPASGIIHFRMAEGQAMQAGELIARLDLDDPSAVRKAEPFTGSFPILDPPTAISGKVHQKCAASLNAARMILAGYEHNIDEVVQSLLNCLDSPELPFLQWQECFAVLATCLPKDLRIELEAKYKEFEINLSSQNIDFPAKLLKGILEDHLFSCADNEKGALERLVEPLMSLVKSYEGGRESHAHKIIQSLFEEYLSVEELFSDNIQADVIERLRLQYKKDLLKIVDIVLSHQGVKSKNKLILRLMDKLVYPNPAAYRDQLIRFSQLNHIIYSELALKASQLLEQTKLSELRSSIARSLSELEMFTEDGENIDTPKRKGAINDRMEDLVSAPLAVEDALVGLFDHSDNTLQRRVVETYICRLYQPYLVKGSIMMQWHRSGLIATWEFLEEYVERKNGVEDKTLVEKHSEKKWGVMVVIKSLQFLPAIISVALREATNNFHDALKSGSVDSNKHGNMMHIGLVGINNQMSLLQDSGDEDQAQERINKLAKILREQEVGSIIHAAGVGDISCIIQRDEGRAPMRHSFHWSAEKLYYEEEPLLRHLEPPLSIYLELDKLKGYENIRYTPSRDRQWHLYTVVDTKPQPIQRMFLRTLLRQPTTNEGYSAYQRVDAETSRTQLDMSFTSRSIFRSLMGAMEELELNSHNTTIKSEHAHMYLYVLREQQVDDLVHYSKKINIDAGQEETTVETILEELAQEIHSSVGVRMHRLGVFVWEVKLWITTCGQANGAWRVIVNNVTGHTSTVHIYREMEDATTHKVVYSSVTVKGPLHGVPVNENYQPLGVIDRKRLAARKSSTTYCYDFPLAFQTSLEQSWSIQQTGVQRAKDKDLLKVTELKFSEKEGSWGTSLVPAECPPGLNDVGMVAWLMEMCTPEFPSGRTILVVSNDVTFKVGSFGPREDAFFRAVTDLACAKKIPLHR
;
A
#
# COMPACT_ATOMS: atom_id res chain seq x y z
N MET A 1 -21.72 -20.56 -47.66
CA MET A 1 -20.30 -20.21 -47.57
C MET A 1 -19.55 -21.24 -48.38
N GLN A 2 -19.10 -20.91 -49.59
CA GLN A 2 -18.15 -21.78 -50.29
C GLN A 2 -16.78 -21.47 -49.68
N ASN A 3 -16.12 -22.47 -49.09
CA ASN A 3 -14.78 -22.28 -48.54
C ASN A 3 -13.81 -22.06 -49.71
N ASP A 4 -12.90 -21.09 -49.56
CA ASP A 4 -11.74 -20.95 -50.45
C ASP A 4 -10.97 -22.28 -50.41
N HIS A 5 -10.90 -22.97 -51.55
CA HIS A 5 -10.23 -24.26 -51.68
C HIS A 5 -9.21 -24.14 -52.79
N ASP A 6 -7.95 -23.94 -52.37
CA ASP A 6 -6.80 -23.84 -53.26
C ASP A 6 -5.90 -25.08 -53.08
N PRO A 7 -6.22 -26.21 -53.74
CA PRO A 7 -5.46 -27.45 -53.58
C PRO A 7 -4.04 -27.35 -54.16
N SER A 8 -3.68 -26.23 -54.81
CA SER A 8 -2.32 -25.95 -55.26
C SER A 8 -1.35 -25.64 -54.11
N LYS A 9 -1.87 -25.44 -52.89
CA LYS A 9 -1.08 -25.13 -51.69
C LYS A 9 -1.26 -26.21 -50.65
N LEU A 10 -0.20 -26.98 -50.41
CA LEU A 10 -0.17 -27.98 -49.34
C LEU A 10 0.24 -27.26 -48.05
N ILE A 11 -0.69 -27.09 -47.13
CA ILE A 11 -0.50 -26.36 -45.87
C ILE A 11 -0.57 -27.30 -44.66
N GLY A 12 0.15 -26.97 -43.60
CA GLY A 12 0.03 -27.69 -42.32
C GLY A 12 -1.27 -27.34 -41.61
N GLU A 13 -2.11 -28.32 -41.31
CA GLU A 13 -3.37 -28.08 -40.56
C GLU A 13 -3.13 -27.94 -39.05
N THR A 14 -2.07 -28.58 -38.55
CA THR A 14 -1.71 -28.59 -37.12
C THR A 14 -0.22 -28.30 -36.95
N PRO A 15 0.19 -27.69 -35.82
CA PRO A 15 1.61 -27.48 -35.53
C PRO A 15 2.33 -28.82 -35.41
N CYS A 16 3.35 -29.03 -36.24
CA CYS A 16 4.05 -30.32 -36.32
C CYS A 16 5.50 -30.15 -36.81
N LYS A 17 6.28 -31.23 -36.82
CA LYS A 17 7.62 -31.24 -37.42
C LYS A 17 7.60 -32.07 -38.70
N LEU A 18 8.03 -31.51 -39.81
CA LEU A 18 8.24 -32.26 -41.04
C LEU A 18 9.41 -33.22 -40.84
N LEU A 19 9.18 -34.53 -40.84
CA LEU A 19 10.27 -35.50 -40.67
C LEU A 19 10.99 -35.71 -41.99
N ARG A 20 10.24 -35.98 -43.05
CA ARG A 20 10.74 -36.24 -44.40
C ARG A 20 9.63 -36.14 -45.44
N TYR A 21 10.02 -35.96 -46.69
CA TYR A 21 9.16 -36.21 -47.83
C TYR A 21 9.19 -37.70 -48.19
N LEU A 22 8.04 -38.23 -48.60
CA LEU A 22 7.87 -39.61 -49.04
C LEU A 22 7.96 -39.74 -50.58
N VAL A 23 8.00 -38.60 -51.27
CA VAL A 23 8.12 -38.46 -52.72
C VAL A 23 9.34 -37.60 -53.06
N ALA A 24 9.76 -37.58 -54.32
CA ALA A 24 10.83 -36.71 -54.79
C ALA A 24 10.29 -35.31 -55.15
N ASP A 25 11.14 -34.29 -55.04
CA ASP A 25 10.81 -32.95 -55.55
C ASP A 25 10.63 -33.00 -57.08
N ASP A 26 9.76 -32.16 -57.62
CA ASP A 26 9.36 -32.14 -59.05
C ASP A 26 8.72 -33.46 -59.57
N SER A 27 8.25 -34.35 -58.69
CA SER A 27 7.56 -35.59 -59.09
C SER A 27 6.04 -35.39 -59.20
N HIS A 28 5.41 -36.15 -60.11
CA HIS A 28 3.95 -36.20 -60.22
C HIS A 28 3.38 -37.13 -59.12
N ILE A 29 2.36 -36.65 -58.41
CA ILE A 29 1.66 -37.38 -57.35
C ILE A 29 0.16 -37.40 -57.62
N ASP A 30 -0.49 -38.51 -57.28
CA ASP A 30 -1.96 -38.63 -57.35
C ASP A 30 -2.62 -38.11 -56.07
N ALA A 31 -3.89 -37.70 -56.18
CA ALA A 31 -4.74 -37.41 -55.03
C ALA A 31 -4.76 -38.57 -54.02
N ASP A 32 -4.86 -38.25 -52.73
CA ASP A 32 -4.80 -39.14 -51.57
C ASP A 32 -3.48 -39.91 -51.41
N THR A 33 -2.44 -39.59 -52.18
CA THR A 33 -1.11 -40.19 -52.02
C THR A 33 -0.35 -39.53 -50.87
N PRO A 34 0.29 -40.29 -49.96
CA PRO A 34 1.12 -39.73 -48.91
C PRO A 34 2.40 -39.10 -49.50
N TYR A 35 2.55 -37.78 -49.35
CA TYR A 35 3.68 -37.03 -49.91
C TYR A 35 4.74 -36.64 -48.86
N ALA A 36 4.36 -36.55 -47.58
CA ALA A 36 5.27 -36.24 -46.48
C ALA A 36 4.87 -36.98 -45.21
N GLU A 37 5.83 -37.13 -44.29
CA GLU A 37 5.61 -37.66 -42.95
C GLU A 37 5.91 -36.57 -41.92
N VAL A 38 4.98 -36.36 -41.00
CA VAL A 38 5.09 -35.36 -39.94
C VAL A 38 5.05 -35.99 -38.56
N GLU A 39 5.73 -35.38 -37.60
CA GLU A 39 5.66 -35.72 -36.19
C GLU A 39 4.68 -34.80 -35.47
N VAL A 40 3.58 -35.36 -34.99
CA VAL A 40 2.58 -34.71 -34.13
C VAL A 40 2.44 -35.50 -32.86
N MET A 41 2.61 -34.88 -31.69
CA MET A 41 2.55 -35.57 -30.40
C MET A 41 3.44 -36.83 -30.33
N LYS A 42 4.64 -36.78 -30.92
CA LYS A 42 5.60 -37.89 -31.06
C LYS A 42 5.10 -39.09 -31.89
N MET A 43 3.98 -38.93 -32.60
CA MET A 43 3.45 -39.89 -33.55
C MET A 43 3.79 -39.45 -34.96
N CYS A 44 4.22 -40.41 -35.79
CA CYS A 44 4.46 -40.17 -37.21
C CYS A 44 3.13 -40.31 -37.96
N MET A 45 2.73 -39.29 -38.70
CA MET A 45 1.51 -39.30 -39.50
C MET A 45 1.84 -38.93 -40.95
N PRO A 46 1.32 -39.66 -41.94
CA PRO A 46 1.48 -39.28 -43.34
C PRO A 46 0.52 -38.13 -43.68
N LEU A 47 1.03 -37.13 -44.40
CA LEU A 47 0.22 -36.10 -45.05
C LEU A 47 -0.13 -36.56 -46.46
N LEU A 48 -1.43 -36.54 -46.77
CA LEU A 48 -1.97 -36.95 -48.07
C LEU A 48 -2.16 -35.73 -48.98
N SER A 49 -1.92 -35.91 -50.28
CA SER A 49 -2.18 -34.85 -51.26
C SER A 49 -3.68 -34.70 -51.54
N PRO A 50 -4.28 -33.50 -51.47
CA PRO A 50 -5.69 -33.28 -51.74
C PRO A 50 -6.05 -33.34 -53.24
N ALA A 51 -5.07 -33.30 -54.14
CA ALA A 51 -5.26 -33.34 -55.59
C ALA A 51 -4.06 -33.95 -56.31
N SER A 52 -4.23 -34.30 -57.60
CA SER A 52 -3.14 -34.77 -58.46
C SER A 52 -2.38 -33.62 -59.12
N GLY A 53 -1.06 -33.73 -59.24
CA GLY A 53 -0.21 -32.73 -59.86
C GLY A 53 1.28 -32.93 -59.59
N ILE A 54 2.10 -31.97 -60.02
CA ILE A 54 3.56 -31.97 -59.78
C ILE A 54 3.87 -31.21 -58.50
N ILE A 55 4.53 -31.87 -57.54
CA ILE A 55 4.83 -31.30 -56.24
C ILE A 55 6.17 -30.56 -56.23
N HIS A 56 6.18 -29.38 -55.58
CA HIS A 56 7.34 -28.51 -55.39
C HIS A 56 7.55 -28.24 -53.92
N PHE A 57 8.65 -28.72 -53.35
CA PHE A 57 8.94 -28.56 -51.94
C PHE A 57 9.26 -27.10 -51.61
N ARG A 58 8.67 -26.62 -50.51
CA ARG A 58 8.93 -25.27 -49.99
C ARG A 58 9.57 -25.29 -48.62
N MET A 59 9.29 -26.32 -47.83
CA MET A 59 9.81 -26.51 -46.50
C MET A 59 10.93 -27.56 -46.52
N ALA A 60 11.96 -27.38 -45.70
CA ALA A 60 13.03 -28.36 -45.59
C ALA A 60 12.67 -29.48 -44.60
N GLU A 61 13.16 -30.69 -44.86
CA GLU A 61 13.02 -31.81 -43.92
C GLU A 61 13.65 -31.48 -42.56
N GLY A 62 13.01 -31.90 -41.47
CA GLY A 62 13.41 -31.60 -40.10
C GLY A 62 12.91 -30.26 -39.55
N GLN A 63 12.29 -29.41 -40.38
CA GLN A 63 11.77 -28.11 -39.95
C GLN A 63 10.45 -28.25 -39.17
N ALA A 64 10.28 -27.43 -38.13
CA ALA A 64 9.01 -27.29 -37.43
C ALA A 64 8.07 -26.34 -38.19
N MET A 65 6.79 -26.69 -38.28
CA MET A 65 5.75 -25.92 -38.97
C MET A 65 4.60 -25.54 -38.04
N GLN A 66 3.96 -24.40 -38.32
CA GLN A 66 2.74 -23.95 -37.66
C GLN A 66 1.49 -24.24 -38.51
N ALA A 67 0.31 -24.21 -37.88
CA ALA A 67 -0.94 -24.31 -38.60
C ALA A 67 -1.09 -23.15 -39.61
N GLY A 68 -1.35 -23.47 -40.88
CA GLY A 68 -1.46 -22.54 -42.00
C GLY A 68 -0.16 -22.29 -42.78
N GLU A 69 0.99 -22.85 -42.36
CA GLU A 69 2.25 -22.70 -43.11
C GLU A 69 2.31 -23.58 -44.36
N LEU A 70 2.93 -23.07 -45.42
CA LEU A 70 3.05 -23.76 -46.71
C LEU A 70 4.19 -24.78 -46.71
N ILE A 71 3.83 -26.06 -46.83
CA ILE A 71 4.75 -27.20 -46.87
C ILE A 71 5.32 -27.38 -48.28
N ALA A 72 4.44 -27.39 -49.27
CA ALA A 72 4.77 -27.59 -50.67
C ALA A 72 3.71 -26.94 -51.57
N ARG A 73 4.07 -26.69 -52.83
CA ARG A 73 3.12 -26.28 -53.87
C ARG A 73 2.84 -27.45 -54.79
N LEU A 74 1.65 -27.48 -55.37
CA LEU A 74 1.22 -28.50 -56.30
C LEU A 74 0.78 -27.82 -57.61
N ASP A 75 1.48 -28.10 -58.70
CA ASP A 75 1.05 -27.73 -60.05
C ASP A 75 0.00 -28.74 -60.49
N LEU A 76 -1.27 -28.34 -60.37
CA LEU A 76 -2.43 -29.21 -60.56
C LEU A 76 -2.61 -29.63 -62.03
N ASP A 77 -2.97 -30.89 -62.24
CA ASP A 77 -3.35 -31.40 -63.57
C ASP A 77 -4.63 -30.73 -64.10
N ASP A 78 -5.56 -30.39 -63.19
CA ASP A 78 -6.77 -29.63 -63.49
C ASP A 78 -6.75 -28.27 -62.76
N PRO A 79 -6.33 -27.19 -63.43
CA PRO A 79 -6.32 -25.84 -62.85
C PRO A 79 -7.71 -25.32 -62.48
N SER A 80 -8.80 -25.90 -63.00
CA SER A 80 -10.18 -25.49 -62.69
C SER A 80 -10.63 -25.93 -61.29
N ALA A 81 -9.87 -26.82 -60.64
CA ALA A 81 -10.07 -27.22 -59.25
C ALA A 81 -9.76 -26.09 -58.24
N VAL A 82 -9.02 -25.06 -58.65
CA VAL A 82 -8.69 -23.90 -57.82
C VAL A 82 -9.87 -22.93 -57.83
N ARG A 83 -10.53 -22.78 -56.68
CA ARG A 83 -11.57 -21.77 -56.48
C ARG A 83 -11.04 -20.70 -55.55
N LYS A 84 -10.85 -19.50 -56.09
CA LYS A 84 -10.40 -18.31 -55.35
C LYS A 84 -11.51 -17.28 -55.29
N ALA A 85 -11.91 -16.89 -54.09
CA ALA A 85 -12.76 -15.75 -53.86
C ALA A 85 -11.99 -14.46 -54.15
N GLU A 86 -12.63 -13.51 -54.86
CA GLU A 86 -12.09 -12.16 -54.96
C GLU A 86 -12.33 -11.43 -53.62
N PRO A 87 -11.28 -10.87 -52.98
CA PRO A 87 -11.46 -10.17 -51.72
C PRO A 87 -12.30 -8.90 -51.95
N PHE A 88 -13.33 -8.72 -51.13
CA PHE A 88 -14.14 -7.50 -51.15
C PHE A 88 -13.30 -6.32 -50.64
N THR A 89 -13.04 -5.33 -51.51
CA THR A 89 -12.24 -4.14 -51.18
C THR A 89 -13.07 -2.92 -50.79
N GLY A 90 -14.40 -3.04 -50.79
CA GLY A 90 -15.29 -1.96 -50.37
C GLY A 90 -15.42 -1.88 -48.84
N SER A 91 -16.05 -0.81 -48.36
CA SER A 91 -16.57 -0.73 -47.00
C SER A 91 -18.06 -1.05 -46.99
N PHE A 92 -18.56 -1.66 -45.92
CA PHE A 92 -20.01 -1.69 -45.69
C PHE A 92 -20.53 -0.25 -45.50
N PRO A 93 -21.73 0.08 -46.01
CA PRO A 93 -22.37 1.35 -45.68
C PRO A 93 -22.54 1.45 -44.16
N ILE A 94 -22.39 2.65 -43.59
CA ILE A 94 -22.64 2.87 -42.16
C ILE A 94 -24.13 2.67 -41.94
N LEU A 95 -24.48 1.52 -41.35
CA LEU A 95 -25.83 1.23 -40.90
C LEU A 95 -26.00 1.79 -39.49
N ASP A 96 -27.11 2.47 -39.24
CA ASP A 96 -27.50 2.87 -37.89
C ASP A 96 -27.69 1.64 -36.99
N PRO A 97 -27.69 1.81 -35.64
CA PRO A 97 -27.93 0.71 -34.71
C PRO A 97 -29.20 -0.07 -35.07
N PRO A 98 -29.20 -1.41 -34.95
CA PRO A 98 -30.32 -2.27 -35.37
C PRO A 98 -31.62 -1.99 -34.61
N THR A 99 -31.53 -1.32 -33.46
CA THR A 99 -32.66 -0.88 -32.66
C THR A 99 -32.70 0.65 -32.62
N ALA A 100 -33.85 1.24 -32.99
CA ALA A 100 -34.07 2.67 -32.89
C ALA A 100 -34.15 3.11 -31.42
N ILE A 101 -33.02 3.55 -30.85
CA ILE A 101 -33.00 4.20 -29.54
C ILE A 101 -33.48 5.64 -29.75
N SER A 102 -34.68 5.99 -29.27
CA SER A 102 -35.15 7.36 -29.38
C SER A 102 -34.27 8.30 -28.54
N GLY A 103 -34.14 9.56 -28.96
CA GLY A 103 -33.18 10.51 -28.40
C GLY A 103 -33.43 10.94 -26.94
N LYS A 104 -34.50 10.44 -26.29
CA LYS A 104 -34.90 10.79 -24.93
C LYS A 104 -33.94 10.25 -23.86
N VAL A 105 -33.78 10.99 -22.77
CA VAL A 105 -32.76 10.73 -21.75
C VAL A 105 -32.92 9.37 -21.07
N HIS A 106 -34.13 8.99 -20.64
CA HIS A 106 -34.39 7.69 -19.98
C HIS A 106 -34.02 6.47 -20.85
N GLN A 107 -34.26 6.53 -22.16
CA GLN A 107 -33.91 5.45 -23.10
C GLN A 107 -32.41 5.37 -23.34
N LYS A 108 -31.73 6.52 -23.47
CA LYS A 108 -30.26 6.57 -23.52
C LYS A 108 -29.63 6.04 -22.23
N CYS A 109 -30.22 6.38 -21.08
CA CYS A 109 -29.80 5.87 -19.78
C CYS A 109 -29.94 4.35 -19.71
N ALA A 110 -31.09 3.80 -20.12
CA ALA A 110 -31.33 2.37 -20.15
C ALA A 110 -30.37 1.62 -21.11
N ALA A 111 -30.13 2.18 -22.30
CA ALA A 111 -29.18 1.62 -23.26
C ALA A 111 -27.74 1.63 -22.73
N SER A 112 -27.31 2.73 -22.10
CA SER A 112 -25.98 2.86 -21.52
C SER A 112 -25.79 1.93 -20.31
N LEU A 113 -26.82 1.79 -19.47
CA LEU A 113 -26.82 0.85 -18.36
C LEU A 113 -26.73 -0.59 -18.86
N ASN A 114 -27.47 -0.94 -19.92
CA ASN A 114 -27.38 -2.27 -20.53
C ASN A 114 -25.99 -2.52 -21.12
N ALA A 115 -25.40 -1.55 -21.82
CA ALA A 115 -24.02 -1.66 -22.32
C ALA A 115 -23.01 -1.86 -21.18
N ALA A 116 -23.17 -1.17 -20.04
CA ALA A 116 -22.35 -1.40 -18.84
C ALA A 116 -22.50 -2.83 -18.30
N ARG A 117 -23.73 -3.36 -18.23
CA ARG A 117 -23.98 -4.75 -17.83
C ARG A 117 -23.39 -5.77 -18.81
N MET A 118 -23.44 -5.49 -20.12
CA MET A 118 -22.83 -6.33 -21.14
C MET A 118 -21.30 -6.36 -21.00
N ILE A 119 -20.67 -5.24 -20.67
CA ILE A 119 -19.23 -5.21 -20.32
C ILE A 119 -18.98 -6.08 -19.08
N LEU A 120 -19.80 -5.97 -18.04
CA LEU A 120 -19.70 -6.81 -16.84
C LEU A 120 -19.91 -8.30 -17.13
N ALA A 121 -20.72 -8.65 -18.13
CA ALA A 121 -20.92 -10.01 -18.60
C ALA A 121 -19.78 -10.53 -19.53
N GLY A 122 -18.81 -9.69 -19.88
CA GLY A 122 -17.62 -10.07 -20.67
C GLY A 122 -17.65 -9.64 -22.14
N TYR A 123 -18.68 -8.91 -22.58
CA TYR A 123 -18.81 -8.43 -23.96
C TYR A 123 -18.09 -7.09 -24.18
N GLU A 124 -17.72 -6.80 -25.43
CA GLU A 124 -16.97 -5.58 -25.77
C GLU A 124 -17.90 -4.39 -26.07
N HIS A 125 -17.63 -3.25 -25.45
CA HIS A 125 -18.24 -1.94 -25.75
C HIS A 125 -17.23 -0.81 -25.49
N ASN A 126 -17.48 0.38 -26.06
CA ASN A 126 -16.66 1.56 -25.77
C ASN A 126 -16.95 2.10 -24.35
N ILE A 127 -16.09 1.73 -23.40
CA ILE A 127 -16.22 2.08 -21.98
C ILE A 127 -16.30 3.59 -21.75
N ASP A 128 -15.51 4.37 -22.49
CA ASP A 128 -15.43 5.82 -22.30
C ASP A 128 -16.75 6.51 -22.69
N GLU A 129 -17.34 6.11 -23.82
CA GLU A 129 -18.65 6.59 -24.26
C GLU A 129 -19.78 6.15 -23.32
N VAL A 130 -19.76 4.90 -22.84
CA VAL A 130 -20.77 4.37 -21.91
C VAL A 130 -20.80 5.17 -20.61
N VAL A 131 -19.63 5.41 -20.01
CA VAL A 131 -19.53 6.17 -18.75
C VAL A 131 -19.95 7.63 -18.95
N GLN A 132 -19.50 8.29 -20.03
CA GLN A 132 -19.91 9.67 -20.33
C GLN A 132 -21.41 9.80 -20.59
N SER A 133 -21.99 8.86 -21.34
CA SER A 133 -23.43 8.83 -21.58
C SER A 133 -24.22 8.63 -20.29
N LEU A 134 -23.76 7.72 -19.41
CA LEU A 134 -24.40 7.47 -18.12
C LEU A 134 -24.35 8.71 -17.21
N LEU A 135 -23.20 9.38 -17.11
CA LEU A 135 -23.03 10.64 -16.36
C LEU A 135 -24.04 11.70 -16.82
N ASN A 136 -24.05 12.00 -18.13
CA ASN A 136 -24.94 13.00 -18.71
C ASN A 136 -26.42 12.67 -18.48
N CYS A 137 -26.78 11.37 -18.47
CA CYS A 137 -28.15 10.95 -18.20
C CYS A 137 -28.54 11.11 -16.73
N LEU A 138 -27.68 10.68 -15.79
CA LEU A 138 -27.94 10.74 -14.36
C LEU A 138 -27.99 12.18 -13.82
N ASP A 139 -27.23 13.09 -14.43
CA ASP A 139 -27.24 14.51 -14.10
C ASP A 139 -28.47 15.25 -14.66
N SER A 140 -29.24 14.65 -15.57
CA SER A 140 -30.40 15.30 -16.19
C SER A 140 -31.60 15.36 -15.22
N PRO A 141 -32.23 16.55 -15.03
CA PRO A 141 -33.42 16.69 -14.20
C PRO A 141 -34.67 16.02 -14.81
N GLU A 142 -34.69 15.76 -16.12
CA GLU A 142 -35.83 15.15 -16.82
C GLU A 142 -35.92 13.63 -16.62
N LEU A 143 -34.81 12.98 -16.26
CA LEU A 143 -34.71 11.52 -16.15
C LEU A 143 -35.81 10.89 -15.27
N PRO A 144 -36.02 11.30 -14.01
CA PRO A 144 -37.02 10.67 -13.14
C PRO A 144 -38.45 10.79 -13.67
N PHE A 145 -38.79 11.94 -14.27
CA PHE A 145 -40.13 12.19 -14.82
C PHE A 145 -40.40 11.28 -16.02
N LEU A 146 -39.44 11.16 -16.93
CA LEU A 146 -39.57 10.30 -18.11
C LEU A 146 -39.62 8.81 -17.73
N GLN A 147 -38.81 8.37 -16.76
CA GLN A 147 -38.86 6.99 -16.25
C GLN A 147 -40.20 6.69 -15.56
N TRP A 148 -40.74 7.64 -14.79
CA TRP A 148 -42.06 7.51 -14.18
C TRP A 148 -43.15 7.40 -15.23
N GLN A 149 -43.14 8.27 -16.25
CA GLN A 149 -44.11 8.23 -17.34
C GLN A 149 -44.10 6.90 -18.09
N GLU A 150 -42.92 6.36 -18.41
CA GLU A 150 -42.78 5.07 -19.08
C GLU A 150 -43.33 3.92 -18.21
N CYS A 151 -42.91 3.86 -16.94
CA CYS A 151 -43.36 2.82 -16.01
C CYS A 151 -44.87 2.91 -15.72
N PHE A 152 -45.38 4.12 -15.47
CA PHE A 152 -46.78 4.36 -15.18
C PHE A 152 -47.67 4.08 -16.40
N ALA A 153 -47.25 4.44 -17.62
CA ALA A 153 -48.02 4.18 -18.83
C ALA A 153 -48.28 2.68 -19.07
N VAL A 154 -47.30 1.82 -18.74
CA VAL A 154 -47.43 0.36 -18.84
C VAL A 154 -48.42 -0.19 -17.80
N LEU A 155 -48.45 0.38 -16.60
CA LEU A 155 -49.22 -0.14 -15.46
C LEU A 155 -50.59 0.54 -15.26
N ALA A 156 -50.84 1.70 -15.88
CA ALA A 156 -52.01 2.53 -15.64
C ALA A 156 -53.37 1.84 -15.88
N THR A 157 -53.43 0.82 -16.75
CA THR A 157 -54.65 0.06 -17.01
C THR A 157 -54.90 -1.06 -16.01
N CYS A 158 -53.86 -1.48 -15.28
CA CYS A 158 -53.90 -2.58 -14.31
C CYS A 158 -54.01 -2.08 -12.85
N LEU A 159 -53.74 -0.80 -12.59
CA LEU A 159 -53.86 -0.20 -11.26
C LEU A 159 -55.33 -0.01 -10.83
N PRO A 160 -55.63 -0.12 -9.52
CA PRO A 160 -56.92 0.28 -8.96
C PRO A 160 -57.28 1.72 -9.36
N LYS A 161 -58.56 1.97 -9.66
CA LYS A 161 -59.02 3.26 -10.20
C LYS A 161 -58.72 4.42 -9.27
N ASP A 162 -58.93 4.24 -7.98
CA ASP A 162 -58.73 5.28 -6.98
C ASP A 162 -57.24 5.66 -6.87
N LEU A 163 -56.36 4.65 -6.77
CA LEU A 163 -54.91 4.83 -6.77
C LEU A 163 -54.39 5.54 -8.03
N ARG A 164 -54.87 5.11 -9.20
CA ARG A 164 -54.47 5.70 -10.48
C ARG A 164 -54.82 7.18 -10.54
N ILE A 165 -56.05 7.55 -10.18
CA ILE A 165 -56.52 8.94 -10.23
C ILE A 165 -55.71 9.82 -9.28
N GLU A 166 -55.43 9.32 -8.08
CA GLU A 166 -54.63 10.05 -7.08
C GLU A 166 -53.19 10.28 -7.56
N LEU A 167 -52.52 9.24 -8.08
CA LEU A 167 -51.16 9.34 -8.61
C LEU A 167 -51.10 10.28 -9.83
N GLU A 168 -52.07 10.22 -10.74
CA GLU A 168 -52.10 11.04 -11.95
C GLU A 168 -52.38 12.52 -11.62
N ALA A 169 -53.27 12.78 -10.66
CA ALA A 169 -53.55 14.14 -10.17
C ALA A 169 -52.30 14.75 -9.52
N LYS A 170 -51.64 14.00 -8.64
CA LYS A 170 -50.40 14.46 -7.98
C LYS A 170 -49.24 14.63 -8.94
N TYR A 171 -49.07 13.75 -9.92
CA TYR A 171 -48.03 13.92 -10.93
C TYR A 171 -48.23 15.19 -11.78
N LYS A 172 -49.47 15.47 -12.22
CA LYS A 172 -49.79 16.65 -13.05
C LYS A 172 -49.53 17.99 -12.35
N GLU A 173 -49.67 18.06 -11.03
CA GLU A 173 -49.31 19.25 -10.24
C GLU A 173 -47.81 19.63 -10.39
N PHE A 174 -46.93 18.64 -10.56
CA PHE A 174 -45.48 18.85 -10.69
C PHE A 174 -45.04 19.02 -12.16
N GLU A 175 -45.74 18.39 -13.11
CA GLU A 175 -45.46 18.52 -14.55
C GLU A 175 -45.64 19.96 -15.08
N ILE A 176 -46.63 20.69 -14.57
CA ILE A 176 -46.94 22.07 -14.99
C ILE A 176 -45.88 23.07 -14.49
N ASN A 177 -45.16 22.75 -13.41
CA ASN A 177 -44.21 23.66 -12.75
C ASN A 177 -42.74 23.43 -13.16
N LEU A 178 -42.44 22.39 -13.95
CA LEU A 178 -41.10 22.03 -14.44
C LEU A 178 -40.46 23.13 -15.32
N SER A 179 -41.27 23.96 -15.99
CA SER A 179 -40.77 25.03 -16.87
C SER A 179 -40.35 26.31 -16.13
N SER A 180 -40.63 26.44 -14.83
CA SER A 180 -40.49 27.70 -14.09
C SER A 180 -39.55 27.63 -12.87
N GLN A 181 -39.29 26.46 -12.30
CA GLN A 181 -38.37 26.28 -11.15
C GLN A 181 -37.66 24.91 -11.19
N ASN A 182 -36.43 24.84 -10.63
CA ASN A 182 -35.70 23.59 -10.36
C ASN A 182 -36.44 22.79 -9.27
N ILE A 183 -37.54 22.12 -9.62
CA ILE A 183 -38.35 21.33 -8.70
C ILE A 183 -37.90 19.88 -8.77
N ASP A 184 -37.52 19.32 -7.62
CA ASP A 184 -37.15 17.92 -7.50
C ASP A 184 -38.37 16.99 -7.70
N PHE A 185 -38.12 15.81 -8.27
CA PHE A 185 -39.13 14.78 -8.47
C PHE A 185 -39.79 14.38 -7.13
N PRO A 186 -41.14 14.34 -7.03
CA PRO A 186 -41.87 14.18 -5.76
C PRO A 186 -41.90 12.71 -5.27
N ALA A 187 -40.73 12.07 -5.16
CA ALA A 187 -40.61 10.66 -4.79
C ALA A 187 -41.26 10.34 -3.44
N LYS A 188 -40.96 11.11 -2.38
CA LYS A 188 -41.50 10.84 -1.04
C LYS A 188 -43.03 10.88 -0.98
N LEU A 189 -43.64 11.82 -1.74
CA LEU A 189 -45.10 11.96 -1.80
C LEU A 189 -45.73 10.78 -2.53
N LEU A 190 -45.20 10.41 -3.70
CA LEU A 190 -45.70 9.27 -4.48
C LEU A 190 -45.53 7.94 -3.71
N LYS A 191 -44.43 7.79 -2.95
CA LYS A 191 -44.18 6.64 -2.08
C LYS A 191 -45.28 6.51 -1.02
N GLY A 192 -45.58 7.62 -0.32
CA GLY A 192 -46.62 7.65 0.72
C GLY A 192 -47.96 7.17 0.18
N ILE A 193 -48.38 7.67 -0.99
CA ILE A 193 -49.64 7.26 -1.63
C ILE A 193 -49.66 5.75 -1.93
N LEU A 194 -48.55 5.22 -2.46
CA LEU A 194 -48.44 3.78 -2.73
C LEU A 194 -48.47 2.95 -1.43
N GLU A 195 -47.76 3.38 -0.38
CA GLU A 195 -47.71 2.69 0.92
C GLU A 195 -49.06 2.73 1.65
N ASP A 196 -49.75 3.88 1.64
CA ASP A 196 -51.09 4.06 2.22
C ASP A 196 -52.13 3.19 1.53
N HIS A 197 -52.04 3.05 0.21
CA HIS A 197 -52.92 2.16 -0.55
C HIS A 197 -52.59 0.68 -0.34
N LEU A 198 -51.33 0.32 -0.11
CA LEU A 198 -50.93 -1.04 0.27
C LEU A 198 -51.36 -1.39 1.71
N PHE A 199 -51.40 -0.40 2.60
CA PHE A 199 -51.84 -0.56 3.99
C PHE A 199 -53.37 -0.65 4.13
N SER A 200 -54.12 0.04 3.27
CA SER A 200 -55.59 0.00 3.25
C SER A 200 -56.18 -1.22 2.53
N CYS A 201 -55.36 -2.02 1.86
CA CYS A 201 -55.78 -3.20 1.12
C CYS A 201 -55.97 -4.43 2.03
N ALA A 202 -56.90 -5.33 1.70
CA ALA A 202 -57.15 -6.55 2.47
C ALA A 202 -55.99 -7.58 2.33
N ASP A 203 -55.69 -8.31 3.40
CA ASP A 203 -54.52 -9.23 3.48
C ASP A 203 -54.47 -10.31 2.38
N ASN A 204 -55.62 -10.67 1.81
CA ASN A 204 -55.75 -11.66 0.73
C ASN A 204 -55.32 -11.14 -0.65
N GLU A 205 -55.40 -9.83 -0.91
CA GLU A 205 -55.09 -9.20 -2.20
C GLU A 205 -53.76 -8.44 -2.19
N LYS A 206 -53.24 -8.16 -0.99
CA LYS A 206 -52.02 -7.42 -0.74
C LYS A 206 -50.81 -7.94 -1.53
N GLY A 207 -50.55 -9.25 -1.50
CA GLY A 207 -49.39 -9.83 -2.18
C GLY A 207 -49.45 -9.76 -3.72
N ALA A 208 -50.64 -9.70 -4.32
CA ALA A 208 -50.81 -9.51 -5.76
C ALA A 208 -50.64 -8.04 -6.16
N LEU A 209 -51.19 -7.13 -5.34
CA LEU A 209 -51.06 -5.69 -5.53
C LEU A 209 -49.62 -5.20 -5.31
N GLU A 210 -48.91 -5.73 -4.31
CA GLU A 210 -47.49 -5.47 -4.08
C GLU A 210 -46.66 -5.79 -5.32
N ARG A 211 -46.86 -6.96 -5.95
CA ARG A 211 -46.16 -7.34 -7.19
C ARG A 211 -46.49 -6.42 -8.37
N LEU A 212 -47.73 -5.93 -8.44
CA LEU A 212 -48.19 -5.05 -9.52
C LEU A 212 -47.60 -3.64 -9.39
N VAL A 213 -47.50 -3.13 -8.17
CA VAL A 213 -46.98 -1.79 -7.87
C VAL A 213 -45.45 -1.76 -7.74
N GLU A 214 -44.80 -2.91 -7.55
CA GLU A 214 -43.34 -3.02 -7.31
C GLU A 214 -42.46 -2.22 -8.28
N PRO A 215 -42.71 -2.19 -9.62
CA PRO A 215 -41.89 -1.38 -10.52
C PRO A 215 -41.97 0.13 -10.23
N LEU A 216 -43.15 0.65 -9.85
CA LEU A 216 -43.33 2.05 -9.44
C LEU A 216 -42.73 2.30 -8.05
N MET A 217 -42.92 1.36 -7.13
CA MET A 217 -42.39 1.43 -5.79
C MET A 217 -40.86 1.46 -5.79
N SER A 218 -40.22 0.59 -6.58
CA SER A 218 -38.76 0.52 -6.74
C SER A 218 -38.21 1.82 -7.34
N LEU A 219 -38.85 2.35 -8.39
CA LEU A 219 -38.47 3.63 -9.00
C LEU A 219 -38.54 4.77 -8.00
N VAL A 220 -39.66 4.91 -7.29
CA VAL A 220 -39.83 5.99 -6.32
C VAL A 220 -38.89 5.85 -5.13
N LYS A 221 -38.70 4.64 -4.59
CA LYS A 221 -37.68 4.37 -3.55
C LYS A 221 -36.30 4.76 -4.04
N SER A 222 -35.98 4.57 -5.32
CA SER A 222 -34.67 4.91 -5.85
C SER A 222 -34.38 6.42 -5.85
N TYR A 223 -35.41 7.26 -5.98
CA TYR A 223 -35.33 8.73 -5.99
C TYR A 223 -35.66 9.39 -4.65
N GLU A 224 -35.81 8.64 -3.55
CA GLU A 224 -36.19 9.17 -2.23
C GLU A 224 -35.21 10.24 -1.70
N GLY A 225 -33.92 10.07 -1.97
CA GLY A 225 -32.86 11.05 -1.68
C GLY A 225 -32.50 11.93 -2.87
N GLY A 226 -33.39 12.09 -3.86
CA GLY A 226 -33.12 12.85 -5.08
C GLY A 226 -32.32 12.08 -6.13
N ARG A 227 -31.81 12.79 -7.13
CA ARG A 227 -31.09 12.21 -8.28
C ARG A 227 -29.80 11.49 -7.87
N GLU A 228 -29.08 12.04 -6.89
CA GLU A 228 -27.85 11.43 -6.35
C GLU A 228 -28.13 10.05 -5.73
N SER A 229 -29.24 9.90 -5.01
CA SER A 229 -29.64 8.61 -4.43
C SER A 229 -29.95 7.55 -5.49
N HIS A 230 -30.56 7.94 -6.60
CA HIS A 230 -30.81 7.03 -7.72
C HIS A 230 -29.51 6.63 -8.42
N ALA A 231 -28.65 7.60 -8.74
CA ALA A 231 -27.32 7.35 -9.29
C ALA A 231 -26.53 6.39 -8.40
N HIS A 232 -26.56 6.62 -7.09
CA HIS A 232 -25.92 5.78 -6.09
C HIS A 232 -26.39 4.32 -6.16
N LYS A 233 -27.70 4.08 -6.21
CA LYS A 233 -28.27 2.72 -6.32
C LYS A 233 -27.89 2.02 -7.62
N ILE A 234 -27.84 2.74 -8.73
CA ILE A 234 -27.39 2.18 -10.01
C ILE A 234 -25.94 1.71 -9.93
N ILE A 235 -25.05 2.55 -9.38
CA ILE A 235 -23.63 2.21 -9.25
C ILE A 235 -23.41 1.07 -8.25
N GLN A 236 -24.14 1.06 -7.12
CA GLN A 236 -24.12 -0.08 -6.19
C GLN A 236 -24.54 -1.39 -6.87
N SER A 237 -25.58 -1.37 -7.72
CA SER A 237 -26.02 -2.55 -8.47
C SER A 237 -24.92 -3.05 -9.41
N LEU A 238 -24.25 -2.15 -10.15
CA LEU A 238 -23.15 -2.54 -11.04
C LEU A 238 -21.94 -3.08 -10.28
N PHE A 239 -21.65 -2.54 -9.10
CA PHE A 239 -20.58 -3.03 -8.24
C PHE A 239 -20.90 -4.41 -7.67
N GLU A 240 -22.15 -4.66 -7.27
CA GLU A 240 -22.57 -5.98 -6.79
C GLU A 240 -22.50 -7.04 -7.91
N GLU A 241 -22.94 -6.69 -9.13
CA GLU A 241 -22.82 -7.56 -10.30
C GLU A 241 -21.36 -7.96 -10.56
N TYR A 242 -20.43 -7.00 -10.48
CA TYR A 242 -18.99 -7.28 -10.59
C TYR A 242 -18.49 -8.20 -9.46
N LEU A 243 -18.74 -7.81 -8.19
CA LEU A 243 -18.19 -8.49 -7.02
C LEU A 243 -18.71 -9.93 -6.90
N SER A 244 -19.98 -10.16 -7.23
CA SER A 244 -20.60 -11.50 -7.20
C SER A 244 -19.89 -12.53 -8.08
N VAL A 245 -19.17 -12.08 -9.12
CA VAL A 245 -18.34 -12.93 -9.98
C VAL A 245 -16.91 -12.98 -9.47
N GLU A 246 -16.27 -11.83 -9.28
CA GLU A 246 -14.82 -11.78 -9.05
C GLU A 246 -14.38 -12.25 -7.66
N GLU A 247 -15.24 -12.16 -6.65
CA GLU A 247 -14.97 -12.72 -5.32
C GLU A 247 -14.78 -14.24 -5.35
N LEU A 248 -15.39 -14.94 -6.32
CA LEU A 248 -15.20 -16.37 -6.49
C LEU A 248 -13.76 -16.72 -6.93
N PHE A 249 -13.16 -15.85 -7.76
CA PHE A 249 -11.86 -16.04 -8.39
C PHE A 249 -10.71 -15.33 -7.65
N SER A 250 -10.99 -14.52 -6.62
CA SER A 250 -9.99 -13.73 -5.89
C SER A 250 -8.83 -14.57 -5.35
N ASP A 251 -9.11 -15.54 -4.47
CA ASP A 251 -8.08 -16.33 -3.78
C ASP A 251 -7.88 -17.75 -4.37
N ASN A 252 -8.64 -18.12 -5.39
CA ASN A 252 -8.75 -19.50 -5.86
C ASN A 252 -8.18 -19.68 -7.26
N ILE A 253 -7.58 -20.85 -7.50
CA ILE A 253 -7.15 -21.25 -8.84
C ILE A 253 -8.40 -21.44 -9.71
N GLN A 254 -8.40 -20.85 -10.91
CA GLN A 254 -9.55 -20.85 -11.82
C GLN A 254 -10.17 -22.25 -12.05
N ALA A 255 -9.33 -23.29 -12.18
CA ALA A 255 -9.79 -24.66 -12.38
C ALA A 255 -10.65 -25.18 -11.21
N ASP A 256 -10.25 -24.89 -9.97
CA ASP A 256 -10.97 -25.34 -8.77
C ASP A 256 -12.29 -24.60 -8.59
N VAL A 257 -12.34 -23.32 -8.98
CA VAL A 257 -13.58 -22.53 -8.98
C VAL A 257 -14.58 -23.10 -9.97
N ILE A 258 -14.14 -23.41 -11.19
CA ILE A 258 -15.01 -23.98 -12.23
C ILE A 258 -15.57 -25.34 -11.79
N GLU A 259 -14.76 -26.21 -11.19
CA GLU A 259 -15.24 -27.50 -10.70
C GLU A 259 -16.25 -27.32 -9.54
N ARG A 260 -16.01 -26.37 -8.64
CA ARG A 260 -16.96 -26.02 -7.57
C ARG A 260 -18.29 -25.51 -8.13
N LEU A 261 -18.25 -24.63 -9.13
CA LEU A 261 -19.44 -24.12 -9.82
C LEU A 261 -20.18 -25.24 -10.54
N ARG A 262 -19.49 -26.21 -11.15
CA ARG A 262 -20.08 -27.40 -11.77
C ARG A 262 -20.84 -28.26 -10.76
N LEU A 263 -20.32 -28.39 -9.54
CA LEU A 263 -20.99 -29.10 -8.46
C LEU A 263 -22.21 -28.33 -7.91
N GLN A 264 -22.17 -27.01 -7.89
CA GLN A 264 -23.27 -26.15 -7.41
C GLN A 264 -24.41 -26.04 -8.44
N TYR A 265 -24.09 -25.82 -9.72
CA TYR A 265 -25.04 -25.56 -10.80
C TYR A 265 -25.22 -26.76 -11.74
N LYS A 266 -25.40 -27.97 -11.19
CA LYS A 266 -25.54 -29.22 -11.98
C LYS A 266 -26.64 -29.20 -13.04
N LYS A 267 -27.70 -28.41 -12.82
CA LYS A 267 -28.86 -28.32 -13.73
C LYS A 267 -28.77 -27.17 -14.74
N ASP A 268 -27.86 -26.22 -14.51
CA ASP A 268 -27.76 -25.00 -15.30
C ASP A 268 -26.29 -24.71 -15.62
N LEU A 269 -25.78 -25.41 -16.62
CA LEU A 269 -24.40 -25.26 -17.07
C LEU A 269 -24.17 -23.94 -17.83
N LEU A 270 -25.22 -23.33 -18.38
CA LEU A 270 -25.11 -22.04 -19.08
C LEU A 270 -24.71 -20.93 -18.11
N LYS A 271 -25.27 -20.92 -16.90
CA LYS A 271 -24.85 -19.99 -15.86
C LYS A 271 -23.35 -20.06 -15.55
N ILE A 272 -22.76 -21.25 -15.62
CA ILE A 272 -21.30 -21.41 -15.42
C ILE A 272 -20.54 -20.77 -16.58
N VAL A 273 -21.00 -20.97 -17.82
CA VAL A 273 -20.41 -20.33 -19.01
C VAL A 273 -20.50 -18.81 -18.89
N ASP A 274 -21.63 -18.26 -18.46
CA ASP A 274 -21.81 -16.81 -18.28
C ASP A 274 -20.84 -16.23 -17.23
N ILE A 275 -20.68 -16.92 -16.08
CA ILE A 275 -19.72 -16.53 -15.03
C ILE A 275 -18.29 -16.56 -15.56
N VAL A 276 -17.92 -17.62 -16.28
CA VAL A 276 -16.56 -17.77 -16.83
C VAL A 276 -16.29 -16.75 -17.94
N LEU A 277 -17.26 -16.48 -18.82
CA LEU A 277 -17.16 -15.45 -19.86
C LEU A 277 -16.97 -14.06 -19.24
N SER A 278 -17.74 -13.75 -18.19
CA SER A 278 -17.59 -12.53 -17.41
C SER A 278 -16.18 -12.38 -16.84
N HIS A 279 -15.63 -13.44 -16.22
CA HIS A 279 -14.27 -13.42 -15.66
C HIS A 279 -13.19 -13.31 -16.75
N GLN A 280 -13.37 -13.91 -17.93
CA GLN A 280 -12.44 -13.74 -19.06
C GLN A 280 -12.33 -12.26 -19.50
N GLY A 281 -13.43 -11.51 -19.40
CA GLY A 281 -13.51 -10.07 -19.69
C GLY A 281 -13.00 -9.14 -18.57
N VAL A 282 -12.39 -9.66 -17.50
CA VAL A 282 -12.01 -8.90 -16.29
C VAL A 282 -11.22 -7.62 -16.54
N LYS A 283 -10.35 -7.56 -17.55
CA LYS A 283 -9.59 -6.35 -17.88
C LYS A 283 -10.50 -5.17 -18.26
N SER A 284 -11.50 -5.44 -19.10
CA SER A 284 -12.49 -4.44 -19.51
C SER A 284 -13.41 -4.06 -18.36
N LYS A 285 -13.78 -5.03 -17.52
CA LYS A 285 -14.55 -4.81 -16.29
C LYS A 285 -13.82 -3.88 -15.32
N ASN A 286 -12.54 -4.15 -15.04
CA ASN A 286 -11.71 -3.33 -14.15
C ASN A 286 -11.62 -1.89 -14.66
N LYS A 287 -11.41 -1.72 -15.97
CA LYS A 287 -11.40 -0.39 -16.58
C LYS A 287 -12.75 0.33 -16.40
N LEU A 288 -13.88 -0.34 -16.61
CA LEU A 288 -15.20 0.25 -16.38
C LEU A 288 -15.38 0.67 -14.92
N ILE A 289 -15.12 -0.22 -13.96
CA ILE A 289 -15.30 0.05 -12.53
C ILE A 289 -14.37 1.19 -12.08
N LEU A 290 -13.10 1.21 -12.50
CA LEU A 290 -12.17 2.30 -12.21
C LEU A 290 -12.70 3.66 -12.69
N ARG A 291 -13.24 3.72 -13.93
CA ARG A 291 -13.82 4.97 -14.46
C ARG A 291 -15.08 5.40 -13.71
N LEU A 292 -15.92 4.46 -13.30
CA LEU A 292 -17.09 4.74 -12.45
C LEU A 292 -16.65 5.24 -11.06
N MET A 293 -15.62 4.63 -10.48
CA MET A 293 -15.03 5.07 -9.21
C MET A 293 -14.49 6.50 -9.31
N ASP A 294 -13.78 6.83 -10.38
CA ASP A 294 -13.20 8.18 -10.59
C ASP A 294 -14.24 9.29 -10.78
N LYS A 295 -15.39 8.98 -11.41
CA LYS A 295 -16.37 10.01 -11.79
C LYS A 295 -17.59 10.10 -10.89
N LEU A 296 -18.12 8.97 -10.41
CA LEU A 296 -19.38 8.92 -9.65
C LEU A 296 -19.20 8.58 -8.16
N VAL A 297 -18.15 7.84 -7.81
CA VAL A 297 -17.87 7.49 -6.40
C VAL A 297 -16.98 8.53 -5.74
N TYR A 298 -15.99 9.03 -6.48
CA TYR A 298 -15.00 9.99 -6.00
C TYR A 298 -15.57 11.21 -5.25
N PRO A 299 -16.70 11.83 -5.66
CA PRO A 299 -17.27 12.98 -4.93
C PRO A 299 -17.83 12.62 -3.55
N ASN A 300 -18.36 11.41 -3.36
CA ASN A 300 -18.93 10.96 -2.10
C ASN A 300 -18.67 9.45 -1.87
N PRO A 301 -17.44 9.07 -1.49
CA PRO A 301 -17.07 7.68 -1.30
C PRO A 301 -17.72 7.03 -0.08
N ALA A 302 -18.16 7.81 0.91
CA ALA A 302 -18.74 7.31 2.16
C ALA A 302 -20.02 6.50 1.91
N ALA A 303 -20.79 6.85 0.88
CA ALA A 303 -22.00 6.14 0.52
C ALA A 303 -21.72 4.70 0.00
N TYR A 304 -20.52 4.42 -0.52
CA TYR A 304 -20.13 3.14 -1.12
C TYR A 304 -19.20 2.30 -0.23
N ARG A 305 -19.16 2.60 1.08
CA ARG A 305 -18.19 2.03 2.03
C ARG A 305 -18.12 0.51 1.98
N ASP A 306 -19.27 -0.17 1.99
CA ASP A 306 -19.33 -1.64 2.00
C ASP A 306 -18.75 -2.27 0.73
N GLN A 307 -19.07 -1.71 -0.44
CA GLN A 307 -18.52 -2.17 -1.72
C GLN A 307 -17.02 -1.90 -1.79
N LEU A 308 -16.57 -0.72 -1.35
CA LEU A 308 -15.15 -0.36 -1.37
C LEU A 308 -14.31 -1.27 -0.46
N ILE A 309 -14.84 -1.70 0.69
CA ILE A 309 -14.18 -2.69 1.56
C ILE A 309 -14.00 -4.00 0.80
N ARG A 310 -15.05 -4.52 0.16
CA ARG A 310 -14.97 -5.76 -0.63
C ARG A 310 -13.99 -5.65 -1.81
N PHE A 311 -13.99 -4.51 -2.52
CA PHE A 311 -13.00 -4.25 -3.58
C PHE A 311 -11.57 -4.22 -3.07
N SER A 312 -11.32 -3.67 -1.88
CA SER A 312 -9.97 -3.65 -1.29
C SER A 312 -9.45 -5.02 -0.87
N GLN A 313 -10.33 -6.00 -0.69
CA GLN A 313 -10.01 -7.38 -0.28
C GLN A 313 -9.73 -8.32 -1.46
N LEU A 314 -9.85 -7.84 -2.70
CA LEU A 314 -9.58 -8.66 -3.89
C LEU A 314 -8.07 -8.91 -4.04
N ASN A 315 -7.68 -10.18 -3.96
CA ASN A 315 -6.29 -10.62 -3.82
C ASN A 315 -5.76 -11.27 -5.10
N HIS A 316 -5.57 -10.47 -6.16
CA HIS A 316 -4.89 -10.94 -7.36
C HIS A 316 -4.26 -9.78 -8.14
N ILE A 317 -3.19 -10.07 -8.90
CA ILE A 317 -2.45 -9.07 -9.72
C ILE A 317 -3.41 -8.32 -10.66
N ILE A 318 -4.43 -9.01 -11.17
CA ILE A 318 -5.41 -8.44 -12.10
C ILE A 318 -6.23 -7.31 -11.46
N TYR A 319 -6.51 -7.38 -10.15
CA TYR A 319 -7.35 -6.41 -9.42
C TYR A 319 -6.55 -5.31 -8.72
N SER A 320 -5.22 -5.31 -8.81
CA SER A 320 -4.38 -4.48 -7.94
C SER A 320 -4.68 -2.98 -8.01
N GLU A 321 -4.92 -2.46 -9.22
CA GLU A 321 -5.23 -1.05 -9.43
C GLU A 321 -6.60 -0.68 -8.84
N LEU A 322 -7.57 -1.59 -8.96
CA LEU A 322 -8.92 -1.45 -8.43
C LEU A 322 -8.91 -1.48 -6.89
N ALA A 323 -8.23 -2.46 -6.29
CA ALA A 323 -8.10 -2.60 -4.85
C ALA A 323 -7.37 -1.39 -4.24
N LEU A 324 -6.33 -0.89 -4.92
CA LEU A 324 -5.61 0.33 -4.52
C LEU A 324 -6.54 1.55 -4.57
N LYS A 325 -7.29 1.75 -5.66
CA LYS A 325 -8.22 2.87 -5.79
C LYS A 325 -9.32 2.82 -4.73
N ALA A 326 -9.91 1.65 -4.51
CA ALA A 326 -10.93 1.46 -3.48
C ALA A 326 -10.40 1.78 -2.07
N SER A 327 -9.18 1.32 -1.77
CA SER A 327 -8.51 1.64 -0.51
C SER A 327 -8.24 3.14 -0.34
N GLN A 328 -7.80 3.84 -1.40
CA GLN A 328 -7.59 5.29 -1.37
C GLN A 328 -8.90 6.05 -1.08
N LEU A 329 -10.00 5.62 -1.68
CA LEU A 329 -11.32 6.21 -1.44
C LEU A 329 -11.80 5.95 0.00
N LEU A 330 -11.56 4.77 0.56
CA LEU A 330 -11.85 4.48 1.97
C LEU A 330 -11.05 5.38 2.92
N GLU A 331 -9.77 5.61 2.67
CA GLU A 331 -8.98 6.53 3.50
C GLU A 331 -9.48 7.96 3.43
N GLN A 332 -9.92 8.42 2.25
CA GLN A 332 -10.58 9.72 2.14
C GLN A 332 -11.82 9.81 3.04
N THR A 333 -12.63 8.75 3.14
CA THR A 333 -13.78 8.73 4.07
C THR A 333 -13.33 8.81 5.53
N LYS A 334 -12.30 8.04 5.92
CA LYS A 334 -11.75 8.04 7.28
C LYS A 334 -11.20 9.42 7.65
N LEU A 335 -10.50 10.09 6.73
CA LEU A 335 -9.95 11.42 6.96
C LEU A 335 -11.05 12.47 7.12
N SER A 336 -12.11 12.41 6.31
CA SER A 336 -13.29 13.27 6.45
C SER A 336 -14.00 13.05 7.79
N GLU A 337 -14.23 11.79 8.17
CA GLU A 337 -14.84 11.43 9.47
C GLU A 337 -13.99 11.94 10.64
N LEU A 338 -12.66 11.73 10.58
CA LEU A 338 -11.71 12.23 11.58
C LEU A 338 -11.75 13.76 11.68
N ARG A 339 -11.75 14.46 10.55
CA ARG A 339 -11.84 15.93 10.51
C ARG A 339 -13.13 16.43 11.16
N SER A 340 -14.28 15.87 10.79
CA SER A 340 -15.57 16.25 11.40
C SER A 340 -15.60 15.97 12.89
N SER A 341 -15.00 14.87 13.34
CA SER A 341 -14.92 14.58 14.77
C SER A 341 -13.93 15.45 15.53
N ILE A 342 -12.79 15.84 14.93
CA ILE A 342 -11.86 16.78 15.57
C ILE A 342 -12.56 18.14 15.72
N ALA A 343 -13.23 18.61 14.67
CA ALA A 343 -14.00 19.85 14.72
C ALA A 343 -15.06 19.81 15.84
N ARG A 344 -15.78 18.70 15.97
CA ARG A 344 -16.78 18.48 17.02
C ARG A 344 -16.15 18.39 18.43
N SER A 345 -15.04 17.66 18.58
CA SER A 345 -14.33 17.43 19.86
C SER A 345 -13.66 18.69 20.41
N LEU A 346 -13.13 19.54 19.52
CA LEU A 346 -12.49 20.81 19.88
C LEU A 346 -13.47 21.98 19.93
N SER A 347 -14.70 21.79 19.41
CA SER A 347 -15.80 22.74 19.57
C SER A 347 -16.47 22.55 20.94
N GLU A 348 -17.02 23.65 21.47
CA GLU A 348 -17.78 23.62 22.72
C GLU A 348 -19.17 22.98 22.57
N LEU A 349 -19.58 22.65 21.34
CA LEU A 349 -20.90 22.11 21.00
C LEU A 349 -21.23 20.78 21.70
N GLU A 350 -20.26 19.90 21.95
CA GLU A 350 -20.48 18.67 22.73
C GLU A 350 -20.73 18.91 24.22
N MET A 351 -20.42 20.11 24.71
CA MET A 351 -20.46 20.44 26.13
C MET A 351 -21.77 21.16 26.52
N PHE A 352 -22.70 21.29 25.57
CA PHE A 352 -24.06 21.80 25.75
C PHE A 352 -25.14 20.69 25.76
N THR A 353 -24.76 19.41 25.88
CA THR A 353 -25.71 18.34 26.21
C THR A 353 -26.26 18.52 27.64
N GLU A 354 -27.41 17.94 27.98
CA GLU A 354 -28.13 18.15 29.25
C GLU A 354 -27.24 17.97 30.53
N ASP A 355 -26.17 17.19 30.44
CA ASP A 355 -25.17 16.99 31.52
C ASP A 355 -24.11 18.11 31.67
N GLY A 356 -24.00 19.04 30.71
CA GLY A 356 -22.93 20.06 30.61
C GLY A 356 -23.29 21.46 31.12
N GLU A 357 -24.57 21.75 31.35
CA GLU A 357 -25.04 23.05 31.85
C GLU A 357 -24.49 23.38 33.25
N ASN A 358 -24.12 22.37 34.04
CA ASN A 358 -23.62 22.50 35.42
C ASN A 358 -22.07 22.55 35.56
N ILE A 359 -21.30 22.61 34.46
CA ILE A 359 -19.83 22.58 34.51
C ILE A 359 -19.25 24.01 34.50
N ASP A 360 -18.50 24.39 35.55
CA ASP A 360 -17.79 25.67 35.62
C ASP A 360 -16.82 25.91 34.45
N THR A 361 -16.73 27.16 33.95
CA THR A 361 -15.82 27.60 32.87
C THR A 361 -14.35 27.10 32.97
N PRO A 362 -13.68 27.05 34.14
CA PRO A 362 -12.33 26.48 34.25
C PRO A 362 -12.27 24.96 34.03
N LYS A 363 -13.28 24.20 34.45
CA LYS A 363 -13.34 22.75 34.21
C LYS A 363 -13.56 22.45 32.73
N ARG A 364 -14.34 23.30 32.05
CA ARG A 364 -14.53 23.24 30.60
C ARG A 364 -13.22 23.41 29.82
N LYS A 365 -12.41 24.41 30.22
CA LYS A 365 -11.09 24.66 29.62
C LYS A 365 -10.12 23.51 29.87
N GLY A 366 -10.14 22.92 31.07
CA GLY A 366 -9.37 21.72 31.39
C GLY A 366 -9.71 20.54 30.46
N ALA A 367 -10.99 20.21 30.33
CA ALA A 367 -11.43 19.11 29.48
C ALA A 367 -11.03 19.28 27.99
N ILE A 368 -11.07 20.51 27.47
CA ILE A 368 -10.64 20.79 26.09
C ILE A 368 -9.13 20.63 25.94
N ASN A 369 -8.34 21.07 26.92
CA ASN A 369 -6.89 20.88 26.91
C ASN A 369 -6.52 19.38 26.96
N ASP A 370 -7.25 18.58 27.76
CA ASP A 370 -7.06 17.14 27.83
C ASP A 370 -7.35 16.49 26.46
N ARG A 371 -8.44 16.90 25.80
CA ARG A 371 -8.77 16.45 24.43
C ARG A 371 -7.71 16.85 23.40
N MET A 372 -7.10 18.04 23.53
CA MET A 372 -6.00 18.46 22.67
C MET A 372 -4.76 17.58 22.87
N GLU A 373 -4.42 17.25 24.12
CA GLU A 373 -3.28 16.36 24.43
C GLU A 373 -3.51 14.93 23.91
N ASP A 374 -4.75 14.43 24.00
CA ASP A 374 -5.14 13.14 23.44
C ASP A 374 -4.98 13.13 21.90
N LEU A 375 -5.37 14.20 21.21
CA LEU A 375 -5.17 14.34 19.75
C LEU A 375 -3.69 14.44 19.37
N VAL A 376 -2.87 15.10 20.19
CA VAL A 376 -1.43 15.20 19.97
C VAL A 376 -0.75 13.83 20.06
N SER A 377 -1.17 12.99 21.01
CA SER A 377 -0.63 11.63 21.21
C SER A 377 -1.33 10.53 20.40
N ALA A 378 -2.39 10.86 19.67
CA ALA A 378 -3.17 9.88 18.90
C ALA A 378 -2.37 9.25 17.74
N PRO A 379 -2.45 7.91 17.55
CA PRO A 379 -1.82 7.18 16.44
C PRO A 379 -2.65 7.25 15.15
N LEU A 380 -3.11 8.44 14.77
CA LEU A 380 -3.94 8.70 13.58
C LEU A 380 -3.32 9.84 12.76
N ALA A 381 -3.76 10.01 11.52
CA ALA A 381 -3.39 11.11 10.62
C ALA A 381 -4.00 12.47 11.02
N VAL A 382 -3.81 12.86 12.28
CA VAL A 382 -4.39 14.08 12.87
C VAL A 382 -3.85 15.33 12.19
N GLU A 383 -2.58 15.34 11.76
CA GLU A 383 -1.96 16.46 11.03
C GLU A 383 -2.75 16.84 9.78
N ASP A 384 -3.15 15.84 8.98
CA ASP A 384 -3.88 16.05 7.74
C ASP A 384 -5.30 16.58 8.00
N ALA A 385 -5.98 16.02 9.00
CA ALA A 385 -7.32 16.44 9.39
C ALA A 385 -7.34 17.87 9.96
N LEU A 386 -6.32 18.26 10.75
CA LEU A 386 -6.18 19.59 11.33
C LEU A 386 -5.95 20.66 10.26
N VAL A 387 -5.11 20.40 9.25
CA VAL A 387 -4.89 21.34 8.14
C VAL A 387 -6.18 21.64 7.38
N GLY A 388 -7.07 20.65 7.24
CA GLY A 388 -8.40 20.85 6.67
C GLY A 388 -9.28 21.85 7.45
N LEU A 389 -8.95 22.15 8.71
CA LEU A 389 -9.68 23.08 9.57
C LEU A 389 -8.98 24.44 9.73
N PHE A 390 -7.91 24.71 8.97
CA PHE A 390 -7.21 25.98 9.02
C PHE A 390 -8.03 27.17 8.50
N ASP A 391 -9.12 26.97 7.73
CA ASP A 391 -10.04 28.04 7.29
C ASP A 391 -11.36 28.10 8.07
N HIS A 392 -11.45 27.45 9.22
CA HIS A 392 -12.75 27.33 9.89
C HIS A 392 -13.30 28.71 10.27
N SER A 393 -14.62 28.91 10.09
CA SER A 393 -15.28 30.21 10.31
C SER A 393 -15.23 30.68 11.78
N ASP A 394 -15.20 29.74 12.71
CA ASP A 394 -15.00 30.00 14.14
C ASP A 394 -13.51 30.16 14.48
N ASN A 395 -13.12 31.41 14.78
CA ASN A 395 -11.76 31.79 15.17
C ASN A 395 -11.25 31.07 16.44
N THR A 396 -12.15 30.68 17.35
CA THR A 396 -11.75 29.98 18.59
C THR A 396 -11.35 28.55 18.30
N LEU A 397 -12.13 27.85 17.46
CA LEU A 397 -11.79 26.52 16.96
C LEU A 397 -10.52 26.58 16.10
N GLN A 398 -10.42 27.54 15.19
CA GLN A 398 -9.23 27.70 14.34
C GLN A 398 -7.95 27.91 15.16
N ARG A 399 -8.03 28.71 16.25
CA ARG A 399 -6.93 28.85 17.21
C ARG A 399 -6.55 27.50 17.84
N ARG A 400 -7.51 26.74 18.37
CA ARG A 400 -7.26 25.43 19.00
C ARG A 400 -6.67 24.43 18.01
N VAL A 401 -7.13 24.44 16.76
CA VAL A 401 -6.63 23.59 15.68
C VAL A 401 -5.16 23.86 15.38
N VAL A 402 -4.79 25.14 15.17
CA VAL A 402 -3.40 25.52 14.88
C VAL A 402 -2.50 25.25 16.10
N GLU A 403 -2.99 25.48 17.31
CA GLU A 403 -2.26 25.18 18.55
C GLU A 403 -1.99 23.67 18.69
N THR A 404 -3.01 22.84 18.48
CA THR A 404 -2.90 21.37 18.50
C THR A 404 -1.92 20.89 17.43
N TYR A 405 -1.95 21.49 16.24
CA TYR A 405 -1.05 21.16 15.14
C TYR A 405 0.42 21.45 15.50
N ILE A 406 0.72 22.63 16.04
CA ILE A 406 2.07 23.00 16.48
C ILE A 406 2.53 22.08 17.62
N CYS A 407 1.68 21.85 18.64
CA CYS A 407 1.98 20.91 19.72
C CYS A 407 2.34 19.53 19.18
N ARG A 408 1.61 19.03 18.20
CA ARG A 408 1.83 17.71 17.63
C ARG A 408 3.15 17.57 16.88
N LEU A 409 3.56 18.60 16.14
CA LEU A 409 4.83 18.58 15.39
C LEU A 409 6.06 18.72 16.30
N TYR A 410 5.96 19.56 17.34
CA TYR A 410 7.10 19.96 18.15
C TYR A 410 7.20 19.25 19.51
N GLN A 411 6.19 18.46 19.93
CA GLN A 411 6.34 17.63 21.13
C GLN A 411 7.43 16.55 20.95
N PRO A 412 8.22 16.26 22.00
CA PRO A 412 8.16 16.80 23.37
C PRO A 412 8.92 18.13 23.57
N TYR A 413 9.61 18.64 22.55
CA TYR A 413 10.54 19.77 22.66
C TYR A 413 9.91 21.16 22.60
N LEU A 414 8.60 21.25 22.42
CA LEU A 414 7.87 22.51 22.48
C LEU A 414 7.97 23.12 23.88
N VAL A 415 8.35 24.40 23.96
CA VAL A 415 8.34 25.14 25.24
C VAL A 415 6.89 25.41 25.64
N LYS A 416 6.44 24.80 26.74
CA LYS A 416 5.05 24.89 27.21
C LYS A 416 4.64 26.35 27.43
N GLY A 417 3.51 26.73 26.83
CA GLY A 417 2.94 28.08 26.96
C GLY A 417 3.60 29.15 26.08
N SER A 418 4.54 28.79 25.20
CA SER A 418 5.20 29.74 24.29
C SER A 418 4.37 30.12 23.05
N ILE A 419 3.29 29.39 22.75
CA ILE A 419 2.48 29.61 21.54
C ILE A 419 1.69 30.91 21.67
N MET A 420 1.96 31.84 20.77
CA MET A 420 1.24 33.11 20.62
C MET A 420 0.57 33.17 19.25
N MET A 421 -0.61 33.78 19.17
CA MET A 421 -1.35 33.94 17.92
C MET A 421 -1.86 35.38 17.75
N GLN A 422 -1.69 35.92 16.55
CA GLN A 422 -2.15 37.26 16.17
C GLN A 422 -2.89 37.23 14.83
N TRP A 423 -4.04 37.91 14.80
CA TRP A 423 -4.85 38.08 13.59
C TRP A 423 -4.39 39.31 12.82
N HIS A 424 -3.97 39.11 11.58
CA HIS A 424 -3.65 40.18 10.65
C HIS A 424 -4.74 40.30 9.58
N ARG A 425 -4.86 41.46 8.92
CA ARG A 425 -5.85 41.68 7.85
C ARG A 425 -5.72 40.69 6.68
N SER A 426 -4.54 40.09 6.55
CA SER A 426 -4.18 39.21 5.43
C SER A 426 -4.08 37.73 5.82
N GLY A 427 -4.27 37.38 7.10
CA GLY A 427 -4.08 36.00 7.58
C GLY A 427 -3.86 35.89 9.09
N LEU A 428 -3.64 34.66 9.56
CA LEU A 428 -3.27 34.34 10.95
C LEU A 428 -1.76 34.16 11.06
N ILE A 429 -1.16 34.71 12.12
CA ILE A 429 0.26 34.53 12.46
C ILE A 429 0.32 33.78 13.80
N ALA A 430 1.11 32.72 13.87
CA ALA A 430 1.43 32.04 15.12
C ALA A 430 2.95 31.99 15.33
N THR A 431 3.41 32.16 16.57
CA THR A 431 4.82 32.10 16.96
C THR A 431 4.99 31.21 18.19
N TRP A 432 6.09 30.47 18.29
CA TRP A 432 6.39 29.60 19.43
C TRP A 432 7.90 29.39 19.61
N GLU A 433 8.29 28.87 20.78
CA GLU A 433 9.65 28.44 21.07
C GLU A 433 9.73 26.92 21.15
N PHE A 434 10.80 26.35 20.63
CA PHE A 434 11.10 24.93 20.77
C PHE A 434 12.59 24.73 21.05
N LEU A 435 12.91 23.58 21.64
CA LEU A 435 14.28 23.17 21.91
C LEU A 435 14.75 22.28 20.77
N GLU A 436 15.92 22.57 20.22
CA GLU A 436 16.61 21.63 19.34
C GLU A 436 17.73 20.98 20.14
N GLU A 437 17.66 19.66 20.29
CA GLU A 437 18.68 18.89 20.99
C GLU A 437 19.85 18.63 20.03
N TYR A 438 21.05 19.07 20.41
CA TYR A 438 22.31 18.65 19.80
C TYR A 438 23.35 18.36 20.88
N VAL A 439 24.39 17.64 20.52
CA VAL A 439 25.47 17.23 21.42
C VAL A 439 26.71 18.09 21.12
N GLU A 440 27.01 19.10 21.94
CA GLU A 440 28.30 19.83 21.93
C GLU A 440 28.73 20.24 23.35
N ARG A 441 30.03 20.16 23.68
CA ARG A 441 30.58 20.35 25.04
C ARG A 441 30.91 21.81 25.38
N LYS A 442 30.68 22.24 26.63
CA LYS A 442 31.44 23.35 27.27
C LYS A 442 32.63 22.81 28.08
N ASN A 443 33.82 23.37 27.84
CA ASN A 443 35.03 23.04 28.59
C ASN A 443 34.90 23.47 30.07
N GLY A 444 34.59 22.51 30.94
CA GLY A 444 34.59 22.65 32.40
C GLY A 444 35.05 21.34 33.05
N VAL A 445 35.91 21.47 34.05
CA VAL A 445 36.69 20.38 34.67
C VAL A 445 35.83 19.55 35.63
N GLU A 446 36.01 18.24 35.51
CA GLU A 446 35.69 17.14 36.44
C GLU A 446 34.22 16.69 36.64
N ASP A 447 34.08 15.37 36.41
CA ASP A 447 33.09 14.39 36.86
C ASP A 447 31.81 14.08 36.06
N LYS A 448 31.74 12.79 35.68
CA LYS A 448 30.62 11.94 35.20
C LYS A 448 30.29 11.85 33.70
N THR A 449 30.39 10.61 33.22
CA THR A 449 29.88 10.03 31.97
C THR A 449 28.35 9.98 31.96
N LEU A 450 27.70 11.13 31.84
CA LEU A 450 26.28 11.27 31.54
C LEU A 450 26.15 12.10 30.26
N VAL A 451 25.42 11.59 29.28
CA VAL A 451 25.01 12.38 28.10
C VAL A 451 24.11 13.50 28.61
N GLU A 452 24.65 14.71 28.76
CA GLU A 452 23.83 15.88 29.12
C GLU A 452 23.20 16.48 27.87
N LYS A 453 21.87 16.64 27.89
CA LYS A 453 21.09 17.26 26.83
C LYS A 453 21.45 18.74 26.71
N HIS A 454 22.23 19.13 25.71
CA HIS A 454 22.32 20.53 25.31
C HIS A 454 21.13 20.87 24.42
N SER A 455 20.34 21.85 24.84
CA SER A 455 19.15 22.32 24.14
C SER A 455 19.33 23.78 23.79
N GLU A 456 19.37 24.08 22.49
CA GLU A 456 19.32 25.46 22.02
C GLU A 456 17.87 25.86 21.80
N LYS A 457 17.52 27.03 22.30
CA LYS A 457 16.20 27.60 22.09
C LYS A 457 16.14 28.19 20.70
N LYS A 458 15.27 27.63 19.87
CA LYS A 458 14.91 28.18 18.56
C LYS A 458 13.45 28.60 18.56
N TRP A 459 13.06 29.38 17.56
CA TRP A 459 11.68 29.81 17.41
C TRP A 459 11.10 29.34 16.07
N GLY A 460 9.80 29.13 16.09
CA GLY A 460 9.01 28.82 14.91
C GLY A 460 7.98 29.92 14.64
N VAL A 461 7.71 30.17 13.36
CA VAL A 461 6.64 31.06 12.92
C VAL A 461 5.76 30.36 11.90
N MET A 462 4.45 30.50 12.02
CA MET A 462 3.48 30.00 11.07
C MET A 462 2.61 31.14 10.56
N VAL A 463 2.36 31.14 9.26
CA VAL A 463 1.52 32.11 8.59
C VAL A 463 0.45 31.38 7.79
N VAL A 464 -0.82 31.64 8.09
CA VAL A 464 -1.97 31.06 7.37
C VAL A 464 -2.64 32.15 6.55
N ILE A 465 -2.64 32.00 5.22
CA ILE A 465 -3.13 32.99 4.25
C ILE A 465 -4.16 32.41 3.29
N LYS A 466 -5.06 33.27 2.81
CA LYS A 466 -6.04 32.90 1.78
C LYS A 466 -5.58 33.15 0.35
N SER A 467 -4.57 34.00 0.16
CA SER A 467 -4.08 34.39 -1.16
C SER A 467 -2.58 34.67 -1.13
N LEU A 468 -1.88 34.12 -2.13
CA LEU A 468 -0.44 34.31 -2.34
C LEU A 468 -0.05 35.77 -2.59
N GLN A 469 -0.99 36.63 -3.00
CA GLN A 469 -0.72 38.05 -3.26
C GLN A 469 -0.24 38.80 -2.00
N PHE A 470 -0.68 38.37 -0.82
CA PHE A 470 -0.31 39.00 0.45
C PHE A 470 0.95 38.41 1.09
N LEU A 471 1.53 37.37 0.49
CA LEU A 471 2.61 36.58 1.09
C LEU A 471 3.84 37.44 1.46
N PRO A 472 4.43 38.27 0.58
CA PRO A 472 5.63 39.05 0.95
C PRO A 472 5.39 40.02 2.12
N ALA A 473 4.21 40.65 2.16
CA ALA A 473 3.84 41.60 3.20
C ALA A 473 3.66 40.93 4.56
N ILE A 474 2.97 39.79 4.62
CA ILE A 474 2.72 39.07 5.87
C ILE A 474 3.99 38.41 6.41
N ILE A 475 4.89 37.92 5.55
CA ILE A 475 6.20 37.36 5.95
C ILE A 475 7.00 38.42 6.73
N SER A 476 7.09 39.63 6.18
CA SER A 476 7.82 40.72 6.83
C SER A 476 7.26 41.08 8.22
N VAL A 477 5.92 41.01 8.37
CA VAL A 477 5.26 41.24 9.67
C VAL A 477 5.52 40.09 10.63
N ALA A 478 5.37 38.85 10.17
CA ALA A 478 5.53 37.64 10.97
C ALA A 478 6.96 37.50 11.51
N LEU A 479 7.97 37.77 10.66
CA LEU A 479 9.38 37.76 11.09
C LEU A 479 9.68 38.85 12.12
N ARG A 480 9.10 40.05 11.96
CA ARG A 480 9.25 41.13 12.94
C ARG A 480 8.61 40.77 14.28
N GLU A 481 7.46 40.12 14.26
CA GLU A 481 6.78 39.66 15.48
C GLU A 481 7.59 38.56 16.18
N ALA A 482 8.11 37.60 15.40
CA ALA A 482 8.98 36.52 15.85
C ALA A 482 10.38 36.97 16.28
N THR A 483 10.80 38.20 15.97
CA THR A 483 12.07 38.76 16.49
C THR A 483 11.84 39.73 17.64
N ASN A 484 10.77 40.54 17.61
CA ASN A 484 10.46 41.50 18.67
C ASN A 484 9.98 40.85 19.96
N ASN A 485 9.15 39.80 19.90
CA ASN A 485 8.69 39.09 21.10
C ASN A 485 9.83 38.38 21.84
N PHE A 486 10.96 38.14 21.16
CA PHE A 486 12.02 37.26 21.63
C PHE A 486 13.37 37.98 21.82
N HIS A 487 13.42 39.30 21.58
CA HIS A 487 14.63 40.12 21.71
C HIS A 487 15.10 40.31 23.18
N ASP A 488 14.28 39.98 24.18
CA ASP A 488 14.64 40.10 25.59
C ASP A 488 15.56 38.96 26.11
N ALA A 489 15.71 37.85 25.38
CA ALA A 489 16.60 36.75 25.76
C ALA A 489 18.07 36.91 25.30
N LEU A 490 18.36 37.91 24.46
CA LEU A 490 19.64 38.06 23.73
C LEU A 490 20.72 38.90 24.45
N LYS A 491 20.56 39.22 25.75
CA LYS A 491 21.55 40.02 26.50
C LYS A 491 22.76 39.25 27.05
N SER A 492 22.89 37.94 26.83
CA SER A 492 24.12 37.20 27.16
C SER A 492 24.92 36.90 25.89
N GLY A 493 25.98 37.67 25.66
CA GLY A 493 26.71 37.71 24.41
C GLY A 493 27.47 36.44 24.03
N SER A 494 27.41 36.10 22.74
CA SER A 494 28.56 35.80 21.87
C SER A 494 28.06 35.88 20.43
N VAL A 495 28.85 36.53 19.56
CA VAL A 495 28.58 36.64 18.12
C VAL A 495 29.37 35.52 17.47
N ASP A 496 28.78 34.33 17.40
CA ASP A 496 29.35 33.20 16.64
C ASP A 496 28.30 32.62 15.67
N SER A 497 28.81 31.99 14.62
CA SER A 497 28.21 31.67 13.32
C SER A 497 27.12 30.58 13.29
N ASN A 498 26.51 30.20 14.42
CA ASN A 498 25.51 29.11 14.50
C ASN A 498 24.03 29.56 14.48
N LYS A 499 23.72 30.77 14.02
CA LYS A 499 22.37 31.38 14.13
C LYS A 499 21.30 30.87 13.14
N HIS A 500 21.53 29.78 12.43
CA HIS A 500 20.59 29.27 11.42
C HIS A 500 19.91 27.99 11.93
N GLY A 501 18.58 27.98 11.91
CA GLY A 501 17.78 26.85 12.40
C GLY A 501 16.38 27.21 12.88
N ASN A 502 15.96 28.48 12.76
CA ASN A 502 14.57 28.85 12.99
C ASN A 502 13.69 28.24 11.89
N MET A 503 12.41 28.03 12.21
CA MET A 503 11.48 27.31 11.35
C MET A 503 10.35 28.20 10.89
N MET A 504 9.98 28.11 9.61
CA MET A 504 8.85 28.85 9.06
C MET A 504 7.83 27.91 8.41
N HIS A 505 6.55 28.10 8.72
CA HIS A 505 5.43 27.36 8.14
C HIS A 505 4.51 28.31 7.39
N ILE A 506 4.16 28.01 6.14
CA ILE A 506 3.25 28.80 5.31
C ILE A 506 2.06 27.92 4.93
N GLY A 507 0.91 28.17 5.55
CA GLY A 507 -0.36 27.54 5.21
C GLY A 507 -1.12 28.37 4.18
N LEU A 508 -1.30 27.85 2.96
CA LEU A 508 -2.19 28.41 1.96
C LEU A 508 -3.56 27.72 2.05
N VAL A 509 -4.56 28.52 2.34
CA VAL A 509 -5.91 28.14 2.71
C VAL A 509 -6.92 28.73 1.74
N GLY A 510 -8.08 28.10 1.57
CA GLY A 510 -9.18 28.59 0.75
C GLY A 510 -9.27 27.93 -0.63
N ILE A 511 -10.51 27.61 -1.01
CA ILE A 511 -10.89 27.11 -2.33
C ILE A 511 -11.08 28.34 -3.22
N ASN A 512 -10.53 28.33 -4.44
CA ASN A 512 -10.79 29.39 -5.42
C ASN A 512 -12.27 29.34 -5.80
N ASN A 513 -13.11 30.12 -5.14
CA ASN A 513 -14.42 30.46 -5.67
C ASN A 513 -14.26 31.71 -6.54
N GLN A 514 -13.94 31.53 -7.83
CA GLN A 514 -14.41 32.35 -8.95
C GLN A 514 -13.80 31.87 -10.29
N MET A 515 -14.68 31.32 -11.15
CA MET A 515 -14.51 30.99 -12.57
C MET A 515 -13.65 29.78 -12.96
N SER A 516 -14.23 28.57 -12.89
CA SER A 516 -14.17 27.64 -14.03
C SER A 516 -15.48 26.87 -14.12
N LEU A 517 -16.30 27.23 -15.10
CA LEU A 517 -17.58 26.58 -15.42
C LEU A 517 -17.40 25.37 -16.35
N LEU A 518 -16.17 24.89 -16.57
CA LEU A 518 -15.90 23.78 -17.49
C LEU A 518 -14.76 22.92 -16.96
N GLN A 519 -15.09 21.64 -16.72
CA GLN A 519 -14.20 20.50 -16.57
C GLN A 519 -13.24 20.53 -15.37
N ASP A 520 -13.68 19.82 -14.32
CA ASP A 520 -12.86 19.28 -13.25
C ASP A 520 -11.90 18.21 -13.82
N SER A 521 -10.76 18.66 -14.35
CA SER A 521 -9.57 17.83 -14.49
C SER A 521 -8.74 17.97 -13.22
N GLY A 522 -8.89 17.00 -12.32
CA GLY A 522 -7.94 16.66 -11.26
C GLY A 522 -7.28 17.84 -10.53
N ASP A 523 -7.91 18.29 -9.43
CA ASP A 523 -7.39 19.25 -8.43
C ASP A 523 -5.91 19.04 -7.97
N GLU A 524 -5.26 17.91 -8.29
CA GLU A 524 -3.80 17.76 -8.23
C GLU A 524 -3.04 18.84 -9.02
N ASP A 525 -3.46 19.13 -10.26
CA ASP A 525 -2.77 20.09 -11.13
C ASP A 525 -2.87 21.52 -10.59
N GLN A 526 -4.01 21.87 -9.97
CA GLN A 526 -4.22 23.18 -9.36
C GLN A 526 -3.37 23.36 -8.09
N ALA A 527 -3.32 22.35 -7.23
CA ALA A 527 -2.49 22.38 -6.03
C ALA A 527 -0.99 22.46 -6.38
N GLN A 528 -0.55 21.69 -7.39
CA GLN A 528 0.82 21.73 -7.89
C GLN A 528 1.17 23.10 -8.49
N GLU A 529 0.24 23.73 -9.22
CA GLU A 529 0.44 25.09 -9.74
C GLU A 529 0.62 26.12 -8.61
N ARG A 530 -0.15 26.01 -7.51
CA ARG A 530 -0.01 26.88 -6.33
C ARG A 530 1.36 26.70 -5.68
N ILE A 531 1.87 25.47 -5.55
CA ILE A 531 3.23 25.19 -5.06
C ILE A 531 4.26 25.83 -5.97
N ASN A 532 4.13 25.67 -7.29
CA ASN A 532 5.08 26.23 -8.25
C ASN A 532 5.13 27.76 -8.16
N LYS A 533 3.99 28.42 -7.97
CA LYS A 533 3.91 29.88 -7.72
C LYS A 533 4.58 30.26 -6.40
N LEU A 534 4.37 29.52 -5.33
CA LEU A 534 5.01 29.76 -4.03
C LEU A 534 6.54 29.57 -4.13
N ALA A 535 7.00 28.47 -4.73
CA ALA A 535 8.41 28.20 -4.97
C ALA A 535 9.07 29.31 -5.80
N LYS A 536 8.36 29.90 -6.76
CA LYS A 536 8.84 31.07 -7.50
C LYS A 536 9.05 32.27 -6.59
N ILE A 537 8.12 32.58 -5.69
CA ILE A 537 8.24 33.69 -4.72
C ILE A 537 9.42 33.46 -3.76
N LEU A 538 9.62 32.24 -3.26
CA LEU A 538 10.74 31.93 -2.36
C LEU A 538 12.12 31.98 -3.06
N ARG A 539 12.14 31.84 -4.39
CA ARG A 539 13.36 32.04 -5.21
C ARG A 539 13.66 33.50 -5.49
N GLU A 540 12.72 34.42 -5.26
CA GLU A 540 12.97 35.85 -5.44
C GLU A 540 13.93 36.35 -4.37
N GLN A 541 14.99 37.03 -4.83
CA GLN A 541 16.14 37.39 -3.98
C GLN A 541 15.74 38.30 -2.80
N GLU A 542 14.75 39.17 -2.98
CA GLU A 542 14.29 40.06 -1.91
C GLU A 542 13.66 39.29 -0.74
N VAL A 543 12.70 38.40 -1.03
CA VAL A 543 11.97 37.64 0.00
C VAL A 543 12.88 36.59 0.64
N GLY A 544 13.62 35.83 -0.18
CA GLY A 544 14.54 34.80 0.32
C GLY A 544 15.63 35.38 1.23
N SER A 545 16.21 36.53 0.89
CA SER A 545 17.24 37.17 1.73
C SER A 545 16.70 37.67 3.06
N ILE A 546 15.47 38.19 3.10
CA ILE A 546 14.83 38.65 4.35
C ILE A 546 14.60 37.47 5.30
N ILE A 547 14.11 36.34 4.77
CA ILE A 547 13.86 35.14 5.57
C ILE A 547 15.17 34.55 6.10
N HIS A 548 16.20 34.48 5.25
CA HIS A 548 17.53 34.00 5.66
C HIS A 548 18.18 34.93 6.70
N ALA A 549 18.04 36.25 6.56
CA ALA A 549 18.56 37.22 7.53
C ALA A 549 17.92 37.08 8.93
N ALA A 550 16.71 36.53 9.01
CA ALA A 550 16.04 36.18 10.26
C ALA A 550 16.52 34.83 10.86
N GLY A 551 17.47 34.14 10.22
CA GLY A 551 18.01 32.85 10.68
C GLY A 551 17.11 31.65 10.43
N VAL A 552 16.12 31.77 9.53
CA VAL A 552 15.24 30.66 9.16
C VAL A 552 15.98 29.69 8.22
N GLY A 553 16.16 28.44 8.67
CA GLY A 553 16.85 27.41 7.90
C GLY A 553 15.92 26.74 6.89
N ASP A 554 14.72 26.38 7.35
CA ASP A 554 13.77 25.57 6.59
C ASP A 554 12.37 26.20 6.59
N ILE A 555 11.70 26.08 5.44
CA ILE A 555 10.36 26.59 5.19
C ILE A 555 9.44 25.44 4.80
N SER A 556 8.42 25.16 5.59
CA SER A 556 7.35 24.23 5.23
C SER A 556 6.19 24.96 4.56
N CYS A 557 5.77 24.51 3.39
CA CYS A 557 4.65 25.07 2.64
C CYS A 557 3.52 24.06 2.58
N ILE A 558 2.37 24.41 3.17
CA ILE A 558 1.21 23.55 3.33
C ILE A 558 0.08 24.10 2.47
N ILE A 559 -0.48 23.29 1.57
CA ILE A 559 -1.63 23.65 0.74
C ILE A 559 -2.82 22.82 1.15
N GLN A 560 -3.84 23.51 1.66
CA GLN A 560 -5.13 22.91 1.94
C GLN A 560 -5.83 22.56 0.63
N ARG A 561 -6.45 21.38 0.62
CA ARG A 561 -7.27 20.87 -0.49
C ARG A 561 -8.73 20.71 -0.08
N ASP A 562 -9.56 20.33 -1.03
CA ASP A 562 -10.99 20.05 -0.85
C ASP A 562 -11.25 18.97 0.22
N GLU A 563 -12.50 18.91 0.69
CA GLU A 563 -12.91 18.02 1.79
C GLU A 563 -12.54 16.54 1.54
N GLY A 564 -11.90 15.93 2.54
CA GLY A 564 -11.44 14.54 2.50
C GLY A 564 -10.11 14.30 1.81
N ARG A 565 -9.52 15.28 1.13
CA ARG A 565 -8.17 15.13 0.55
C ARG A 565 -7.09 15.50 1.57
N ALA A 566 -6.02 14.71 1.57
CA ALA A 566 -4.83 15.05 2.33
C ALA A 566 -4.17 16.33 1.76
N PRO A 567 -3.68 17.24 2.60
CA PRO A 567 -3.00 18.44 2.16
C PRO A 567 -1.69 18.12 1.43
N MET A 568 -1.28 19.01 0.53
CA MET A 568 0.06 18.96 -0.08
C MET A 568 1.06 19.70 0.80
N ARG A 569 2.26 19.13 0.97
CA ARG A 569 3.36 19.78 1.72
C ARG A 569 4.65 19.72 0.94
N HIS A 570 5.33 20.85 0.84
CA HIS A 570 6.64 20.96 0.23
C HIS A 570 7.54 21.75 1.16
N SER A 571 8.71 21.20 1.45
CA SER A 571 9.70 21.86 2.29
C SER A 571 10.81 22.43 1.44
N PHE A 572 11.30 23.60 1.84
CA PHE A 572 12.39 24.29 1.18
C PHE A 572 13.49 24.62 2.19
N HIS A 573 14.73 24.35 1.83
CA HIS A 573 15.90 24.66 2.64
C HIS A 573 16.76 25.72 1.96
N TRP A 574 17.53 26.48 2.74
CA TRP A 574 18.45 27.45 2.17
C TRP A 574 19.63 26.75 1.47
N SER A 575 19.88 27.08 0.21
CA SER A 575 21.03 26.60 -0.56
C SER A 575 22.15 27.65 -0.53
N ALA A 576 23.23 27.39 0.21
CA ALA A 576 24.36 28.30 0.31
C ALA A 576 25.06 28.55 -1.05
N GLU A 577 25.05 27.55 -1.94
CA GLU A 577 25.64 27.66 -3.28
C GLU A 577 24.82 28.56 -4.22
N LYS A 578 23.49 28.47 -4.13
CA LYS A 578 22.58 29.14 -5.07
C LYS A 578 21.96 30.42 -4.53
N LEU A 579 22.10 30.69 -3.23
CA LEU A 579 21.59 31.87 -2.51
C LEU A 579 20.05 32.02 -2.60
N TYR A 580 19.32 30.91 -2.63
CA TYR A 580 17.86 30.89 -2.55
C TYR A 580 17.37 29.60 -1.88
N TYR A 581 16.10 29.56 -1.50
CA TYR A 581 15.45 28.38 -0.93
C TYR A 581 15.12 27.34 -2.01
N GLU A 582 15.71 26.15 -1.92
CA GLU A 582 15.45 25.04 -2.84
C GLU A 582 14.63 23.95 -2.17
N GLU A 583 13.84 23.23 -2.97
CA GLU A 583 12.96 22.17 -2.45
C GLU A 583 13.79 20.96 -2.02
N GLU A 584 13.53 20.41 -0.83
CA GLU A 584 14.10 19.14 -0.36
C GLU A 584 13.17 17.97 -0.76
N PRO A 585 13.53 17.12 -1.74
CA PRO A 585 12.66 16.04 -2.20
C PRO A 585 12.35 14.99 -1.13
N LEU A 586 13.25 14.79 -0.15
CA LEU A 586 13.03 13.86 0.98
C LEU A 586 11.90 14.30 1.90
N LEU A 587 11.55 15.59 1.92
CA LEU A 587 10.53 16.15 2.80
C LEU A 587 9.19 16.40 2.10
N ARG A 588 8.99 15.86 0.89
CA ARG A 588 7.69 15.96 0.22
C ARG A 588 6.60 15.29 1.05
N HIS A 589 5.52 16.03 1.29
CA HIS A 589 4.39 15.64 2.14
C HIS A 589 4.72 15.37 3.61
N LEU A 590 5.90 15.76 4.09
CA LEU A 590 6.37 15.60 5.46
C LEU A 590 6.77 16.97 6.03
N GLU A 591 6.52 17.20 7.32
CA GLU A 591 6.96 18.43 7.99
C GLU A 591 8.45 18.33 8.39
N PRO A 592 9.29 19.35 8.15
CA PRO A 592 10.73 19.28 8.42
C PRO A 592 11.11 18.86 9.85
N PRO A 593 10.41 19.28 10.93
CA PRO A 593 10.75 18.84 12.29
C PRO A 593 10.70 17.32 12.47
N LEU A 594 9.91 16.62 11.66
CA LEU A 594 9.76 15.17 11.74
C LEU A 594 10.92 14.41 11.10
N SER A 595 11.72 15.08 10.25
CA SER A 595 12.84 14.48 9.52
C SER A 595 13.93 13.90 10.44
N ILE A 596 14.14 14.56 11.59
CA ILE A 596 15.11 14.17 12.62
C ILE A 596 14.69 12.83 13.25
N TYR A 597 13.43 12.71 13.66
CA TYR A 597 12.91 11.47 14.24
C TYR A 597 12.91 10.31 13.26
N LEU A 598 12.64 10.62 11.99
CA LEU A 598 12.66 9.64 10.90
C LEU A 598 14.08 9.35 10.40
N GLU A 599 15.11 10.03 10.88
CA GLU A 599 16.53 9.83 10.50
C GLU A 599 16.73 9.79 8.98
N LEU A 600 16.09 10.74 8.27
CA LEU A 600 16.13 10.79 6.80
C LEU A 600 17.53 11.06 6.25
N ASP A 601 18.42 11.65 7.04
CA ASP A 601 19.82 11.88 6.68
C ASP A 601 20.54 10.58 6.31
N LYS A 602 20.18 9.45 6.93
CA LYS A 602 20.74 8.13 6.59
C LYS A 602 20.47 7.70 5.16
N LEU A 603 19.45 8.29 4.52
CA LEU A 603 19.07 8.01 3.14
C LEU A 603 19.79 8.91 2.13
N LYS A 604 20.41 10.03 2.56
CA LYS A 604 21.08 11.00 1.65
C LYS A 604 22.23 10.39 0.83
N GLY A 605 22.71 9.20 1.19
CA GLY A 605 23.69 8.44 0.39
C GLY A 605 23.14 7.85 -0.92
N TYR A 606 21.81 7.85 -1.14
CA TYR A 606 21.18 7.35 -2.36
C TYR A 606 20.78 8.48 -3.30
N GLU A 607 21.03 8.28 -4.60
CA GLU A 607 20.57 9.19 -5.65
C GLU A 607 19.12 8.84 -6.07
N ASN A 608 18.36 9.84 -6.52
CA ASN A 608 17.01 9.70 -7.10
C ASN A 608 15.97 9.01 -6.19
N ILE A 609 15.94 9.38 -4.92
CA ILE A 609 14.96 8.85 -3.95
C ILE A 609 13.55 9.30 -4.33
N ARG A 610 12.62 8.35 -4.44
CA ARG A 610 11.21 8.61 -4.73
C ARG A 610 10.37 8.44 -3.47
N TYR A 611 9.76 9.54 -3.02
CA TYR A 611 8.74 9.49 -1.97
C TYR A 611 7.41 8.96 -2.52
N THR A 612 6.74 8.12 -1.74
CA THR A 612 5.36 7.69 -1.95
C THR A 612 4.60 7.80 -0.62
N PRO A 613 3.47 8.51 -0.56
CA PRO A 613 2.67 8.57 0.66
C PRO A 613 1.97 7.24 0.92
N SER A 614 1.89 6.80 2.18
CA SER A 614 1.02 5.69 2.58
C SER A 614 -0.45 6.10 2.61
N ARG A 615 -1.35 5.11 2.64
CA ARG A 615 -2.78 5.28 2.91
C ARG A 615 -3.05 5.83 4.31
N ASP A 616 -2.44 5.22 5.34
CA ASP A 616 -2.61 5.62 6.74
C ASP A 616 -1.93 6.96 7.11
N ARG A 617 -1.13 7.51 6.20
CA ARG A 617 -0.37 8.76 6.31
C ARG A 617 0.61 8.83 7.48
N GLN A 618 0.78 7.74 8.23
CA GLN A 618 1.75 7.65 9.32
C GLN A 618 3.05 6.97 8.84
N TRP A 619 2.98 6.18 7.77
CA TRP A 619 4.15 5.62 7.10
C TRP A 619 4.62 6.46 5.92
N HIS A 620 5.92 6.67 5.84
CA HIS A 620 6.59 7.38 4.76
C HIS A 620 7.45 6.39 3.96
N LEU A 621 7.11 6.18 2.68
CA LEU A 621 7.76 5.19 1.83
C LEU A 621 8.76 5.89 0.91
N TYR A 622 10.04 5.53 1.04
CA TYR A 622 11.14 6.02 0.22
C TYR A 622 11.68 4.89 -0.64
N THR A 623 11.48 4.98 -1.95
CA THR A 623 11.97 3.98 -2.91
C THR A 623 13.29 4.45 -3.51
N VAL A 624 14.27 3.56 -3.53
CA VAL A 624 15.60 3.78 -4.13
C VAL A 624 15.98 2.62 -5.03
N VAL A 625 16.84 2.87 -6.01
CA VAL A 625 17.40 1.83 -6.88
C VAL A 625 18.89 1.70 -6.60
N ASP A 626 19.29 0.56 -6.04
CA ASP A 626 20.69 0.20 -5.84
C ASP A 626 21.27 -0.30 -7.17
N THR A 627 22.14 0.50 -7.81
CA THR A 627 22.51 0.33 -9.23
C THR A 627 23.66 -0.65 -9.51
N LYS A 628 24.42 -1.13 -8.51
CA LYS A 628 25.66 -1.90 -8.75
C LYS A 628 25.71 -3.21 -7.97
N PRO A 629 25.98 -4.40 -8.57
CA PRO A 629 26.15 -4.71 -10.00
C PRO A 629 24.87 -4.89 -10.84
N GLN A 630 23.72 -5.13 -10.21
CA GLN A 630 22.40 -5.20 -10.86
C GLN A 630 21.42 -4.29 -10.11
N PRO A 631 20.48 -3.62 -10.83
CA PRO A 631 19.52 -2.72 -10.23
C PRO A 631 18.57 -3.49 -9.31
N ILE A 632 18.59 -3.16 -8.01
CA ILE A 632 17.66 -3.71 -7.02
C ILE A 632 16.84 -2.55 -6.45
N GLN A 633 15.52 -2.67 -6.56
CA GLN A 633 14.60 -1.70 -5.98
C GLN A 633 14.46 -1.97 -4.48
N ARG A 634 14.91 -1.03 -3.65
CA ARG A 634 14.80 -1.06 -2.21
C ARG A 634 13.75 -0.06 -1.76
N MET A 635 13.06 -0.38 -0.68
CA MET A 635 12.10 0.52 -0.05
C MET A 635 12.42 0.70 1.42
N PHE A 636 12.53 1.95 1.85
CA PHE A 636 12.66 2.33 3.25
C PHE A 636 11.32 2.90 3.70
N LEU A 637 10.65 2.18 4.60
CA LEU A 637 9.42 2.61 5.23
C LEU A 637 9.80 3.19 6.58
N ARG A 638 9.33 4.40 6.89
CA ARG A 638 9.64 5.06 8.15
C ARG A 638 8.38 5.61 8.79
N THR A 639 8.25 5.47 10.11
CA THR A 639 7.11 6.00 10.86
C THR A 639 7.50 6.49 12.25
N LEU A 640 6.65 7.38 12.77
CA LEU A 640 6.68 7.86 14.13
C LEU A 640 5.53 7.20 14.91
N LEU A 641 5.86 6.35 15.88
CA LEU A 641 4.86 5.68 16.69
C LEU A 641 4.45 6.58 17.86
N ARG A 642 3.27 7.19 17.74
CA ARG A 642 2.63 7.92 18.83
C ARG A 642 1.80 6.96 19.68
N GLN A 643 1.95 7.06 20.99
CA GLN A 643 1.23 6.23 21.95
C GLN A 643 0.42 7.14 22.88
N PRO A 644 -0.88 6.85 23.08
CA PRO A 644 -1.71 7.64 23.99
C PRO A 644 -1.17 7.55 25.43
N THR A 645 -1.34 8.62 26.19
CA THR A 645 -0.90 8.74 27.58
C THR A 645 -1.83 7.99 28.54
N THR A 646 -3.12 7.90 28.22
CA THR A 646 -4.14 7.18 29.00
C THR A 646 -4.57 5.89 28.28
N ASN A 647 -4.63 4.77 28.99
CA ASN A 647 -5.12 3.49 28.44
C ASN A 647 -6.61 3.52 28.05
N GLU A 648 -7.36 4.55 28.50
CA GLU A 648 -8.81 4.67 28.30
C GLU A 648 -9.23 5.83 27.37
N GLY A 649 -8.31 6.72 26.99
CA GLY A 649 -8.60 7.92 26.17
C GLY A 649 -8.81 7.58 24.69
N TYR A 650 -10.01 7.88 24.18
CA TYR A 650 -10.44 7.70 22.78
C TYR A 650 -10.62 6.24 22.30
N SER A 651 -11.27 5.42 23.12
CA SER A 651 -11.83 4.10 22.75
C SER A 651 -12.95 4.14 21.68
N ALA A 652 -13.40 5.32 21.23
CA ALA A 652 -14.45 5.46 20.21
C ALA A 652 -13.99 5.06 18.79
N TYR A 653 -12.69 5.21 18.46
CA TYR A 653 -12.16 4.90 17.12
C TYR A 653 -11.66 3.46 16.97
N GLN A 654 -11.50 2.74 18.07
CA GLN A 654 -10.98 1.36 18.07
C GLN A 654 -12.05 0.29 17.80
N ARG A 655 -13.29 0.66 17.49
CA ARG A 655 -14.39 -0.30 17.27
C ARG A 655 -14.45 -0.92 15.87
N VAL A 656 -13.61 -0.51 14.93
CA VAL A 656 -13.65 -1.04 13.55
C VAL A 656 -12.80 -2.31 13.36
N ASP A 657 -11.81 -2.57 14.22
CA ASP A 657 -10.93 -3.75 14.11
C ASP A 657 -11.28 -4.84 15.13
N ALA A 658 -12.56 -5.09 15.35
CA ALA A 658 -13.06 -6.15 16.25
C ALA A 658 -12.69 -7.58 15.80
N GLU A 659 -12.11 -7.73 14.60
CA GLU A 659 -11.67 -9.02 14.05
C GLU A 659 -10.20 -9.37 14.36
N THR A 660 -9.43 -8.47 14.99
CA THR A 660 -8.00 -8.72 15.22
C THR A 660 -7.74 -9.50 16.52
N SER A 661 -7.92 -10.83 16.41
CA SER A 661 -7.27 -11.93 17.13
C SER A 661 -7.05 -11.84 18.66
N ARG A 662 -7.44 -12.91 19.38
CA ARG A 662 -7.09 -13.18 20.80
C ARG A 662 -5.60 -12.93 21.15
N THR A 663 -4.71 -13.04 20.17
CA THR A 663 -3.26 -12.80 20.28
C THR A 663 -2.88 -11.36 20.67
N GLN A 664 -3.70 -10.35 20.37
CA GLN A 664 -3.41 -8.96 20.76
C GLN A 664 -3.59 -8.68 22.25
N LEU A 665 -4.36 -9.52 22.98
CA LEU A 665 -4.62 -9.35 24.41
C LEU A 665 -3.46 -9.84 25.28
N ASP A 666 -2.64 -10.76 24.75
CA ASP A 666 -1.52 -11.35 25.48
C ASP A 666 -0.23 -10.50 25.39
N MET A 667 -0.14 -9.52 24.49
CA MET A 667 1.06 -8.69 24.27
C MET A 667 1.21 -7.53 25.28
N SER A 668 2.45 -7.07 25.52
CA SER A 668 2.72 -5.85 26.31
C SER A 668 2.20 -4.59 25.59
N PHE A 669 2.06 -3.48 26.33
CA PHE A 669 1.54 -2.23 25.76
C PHE A 669 2.37 -1.79 24.55
N THR A 670 3.69 -1.81 24.68
CA THR A 670 4.64 -1.41 23.62
C THR A 670 4.63 -2.40 22.45
N SER A 671 4.66 -3.70 22.74
CA SER A 671 4.59 -4.75 21.71
C SER A 671 3.36 -4.58 20.83
N ARG A 672 2.20 -4.34 21.44
CA ARG A 672 0.93 -4.17 20.74
C ARG A 672 0.91 -2.92 19.84
N SER A 673 1.47 -1.80 20.29
CA SER A 673 1.57 -0.59 19.46
C SER A 673 2.49 -0.81 18.25
N ILE A 674 3.66 -1.43 18.46
CA ILE A 674 4.63 -1.74 17.39
C ILE A 674 4.00 -2.72 16.40
N PHE A 675 3.39 -3.80 16.90
CA PHE A 675 2.72 -4.81 16.09
C PHE A 675 1.64 -4.20 15.18
N ARG A 676 0.76 -3.35 15.73
CA ARG A 676 -0.29 -2.68 14.95
C ARG A 676 0.29 -1.81 13.84
N SER A 677 1.34 -1.04 14.13
CA SER A 677 1.99 -0.18 13.15
C SER A 677 2.67 -0.98 12.04
N LEU A 678 3.37 -2.08 12.38
CA LEU A 678 3.98 -2.99 11.41
C LEU A 678 2.94 -3.64 10.49
N MET A 679 1.78 -4.02 11.03
CA MET A 679 0.66 -4.56 10.23
C MET A 679 0.18 -3.57 9.18
N GLY A 680 0.00 -2.29 9.54
CA GLY A 680 -0.33 -1.22 8.59
C GLY A 680 0.72 -1.09 7.48
N ALA A 681 2.01 -1.12 7.83
CA ALA A 681 3.11 -1.08 6.86
C ALA A 681 3.08 -2.26 5.87
N MET A 682 2.73 -3.45 6.36
CA MET A 682 2.65 -4.66 5.55
C MET A 682 1.46 -4.64 4.60
N GLU A 683 0.33 -4.07 5.02
CA GLU A 683 -0.81 -3.83 4.13
C GLU A 683 -0.46 -2.84 3.01
N GLU A 684 0.31 -1.79 3.30
CA GLU A 684 0.82 -0.88 2.25
C GLU A 684 1.72 -1.61 1.24
N LEU A 685 2.59 -2.50 1.71
CA LEU A 685 3.45 -3.30 0.84
C LEU A 685 2.66 -4.31 0.00
N GLU A 686 1.63 -4.92 0.57
CA GLU A 686 0.78 -5.90 -0.10
C GLU A 686 0.01 -5.27 -1.26
N LEU A 687 -0.54 -4.07 -1.06
CA LEU A 687 -1.23 -3.34 -2.13
C LEU A 687 -0.30 -2.86 -3.23
N ASN A 688 0.90 -2.42 -2.86
CA ASN A 688 1.90 -1.98 -3.83
C ASN A 688 2.70 -3.13 -4.46
N SER A 689 2.48 -4.37 -4.03
CA SER A 689 3.23 -5.56 -4.50
C SER A 689 3.09 -5.82 -6.01
N HIS A 690 2.01 -5.32 -6.60
CA HIS A 690 1.66 -5.49 -8.01
C HIS A 690 1.99 -4.26 -8.86
N ASN A 691 2.30 -3.12 -8.25
CA ASN A 691 2.73 -1.93 -8.96
C ASN A 691 4.22 -2.05 -9.31
N THR A 692 4.55 -2.35 -10.56
CA THR A 692 5.94 -2.55 -11.01
C THR A 692 6.84 -1.32 -10.79
N THR A 693 6.28 -0.13 -10.61
CA THR A 693 7.06 1.09 -10.34
C THR A 693 7.38 1.28 -8.85
N ILE A 694 6.64 0.61 -7.95
CA ILE A 694 6.75 0.77 -6.49
C ILE A 694 7.20 -0.54 -5.81
N LYS A 695 7.01 -1.69 -6.46
CA LYS A 695 7.34 -3.01 -5.92
C LYS A 695 8.78 -3.06 -5.41
N SER A 696 8.91 -3.28 -4.10
CA SER A 696 10.20 -3.47 -3.45
C SER A 696 10.65 -4.93 -3.58
N GLU A 697 11.90 -5.15 -3.93
CA GLU A 697 12.55 -6.47 -3.75
C GLU A 697 13.10 -6.62 -2.33
N HIS A 698 13.43 -5.50 -1.69
CA HIS A 698 14.01 -5.45 -0.35
C HIS A 698 13.46 -4.25 0.43
N ALA A 699 12.60 -4.51 1.41
CA ALA A 699 12.04 -3.51 2.31
C ALA A 699 12.76 -3.45 3.66
N HIS A 700 12.98 -2.24 4.15
CA HIS A 700 13.48 -1.93 5.50
C HIS A 700 12.45 -1.02 6.20
N MET A 701 11.94 -1.45 7.35
CA MET A 701 11.00 -0.69 8.17
C MET A 701 11.72 -0.06 9.37
N TYR A 702 11.53 1.23 9.61
CA TYR A 702 12.07 1.96 10.76
C TYR A 702 10.94 2.62 11.55
N LEU A 703 10.90 2.39 12.86
CA LEU A 703 9.91 2.92 13.77
C LEU A 703 10.59 3.68 14.91
N TYR A 704 10.16 4.90 15.17
CA TYR A 704 10.56 5.66 16.35
C TYR A 704 9.41 5.78 17.34
N VAL A 705 9.57 5.20 18.54
CA VAL A 705 8.59 5.34 19.62
C VAL A 705 8.81 6.67 20.31
N LEU A 706 7.87 7.61 20.12
CA LEU A 706 8.03 8.99 20.59
C LEU A 706 7.91 9.10 22.13
N ARG A 707 7.01 8.31 22.72
CA ARG A 707 6.81 8.31 24.17
C ARG A 707 7.98 7.60 24.85
N GLU A 708 8.49 8.18 25.93
CA GLU A 708 9.46 7.50 26.80
C GLU A 708 8.80 6.29 27.49
N GLN A 709 9.47 5.14 27.42
CA GLN A 709 8.97 3.87 27.94
C GLN A 709 9.50 3.62 29.35
N GLN A 710 8.60 3.13 30.22
CA GLN A 710 8.99 2.49 31.48
C GLN A 710 9.20 1.00 31.24
N VAL A 711 9.98 0.33 32.09
CA VAL A 711 10.20 -1.13 31.96
C VAL A 711 8.88 -1.90 32.04
N ASP A 712 7.93 -1.44 32.85
CA ASP A 712 6.60 -2.01 32.96
C ASP A 712 5.78 -1.92 31.66
N ASP A 713 6.07 -0.95 30.77
CA ASP A 713 5.39 -0.81 29.47
C ASP A 713 5.86 -1.88 28.46
N LEU A 714 7.02 -2.51 28.70
CA LEU A 714 7.65 -3.52 27.83
C LEU A 714 7.25 -4.95 28.21
N VAL A 715 6.71 -5.15 29.41
CA VAL A 715 6.44 -6.47 30.00
C VAL A 715 4.93 -6.71 30.10
N HIS A 716 4.50 -7.97 30.06
CA HIS A 716 3.09 -8.33 30.24
C HIS A 716 2.58 -7.94 31.62
N TYR A 717 1.34 -7.44 31.70
CA TYR A 717 0.68 -7.00 32.96
C TYR A 717 0.71 -8.05 34.09
N SER A 718 0.90 -9.33 33.77
CA SER A 718 0.94 -10.45 34.72
C SER A 718 2.33 -10.75 35.29
N LYS A 719 3.42 -10.23 34.71
CA LYS A 719 4.80 -10.47 35.16
C LYS A 719 5.33 -9.22 35.88
N LYS A 720 5.49 -9.29 37.21
CA LYS A 720 6.31 -8.31 37.96
C LYS A 720 7.77 -8.75 37.91
N ILE A 721 8.65 -7.93 37.33
CA ILE A 721 10.09 -8.17 37.30
C ILE A 721 10.73 -7.33 38.41
N ASN A 722 11.45 -7.97 39.33
CA ASN A 722 12.34 -7.28 40.25
C ASN A 722 13.69 -7.13 39.54
N ILE A 723 14.10 -5.90 39.26
CA ILE A 723 15.40 -5.61 38.63
C ILE A 723 16.46 -5.53 39.74
N ASP A 724 17.44 -6.43 39.73
CA ASP A 724 18.55 -6.41 40.68
C ASP A 724 19.56 -5.29 40.31
N ALA A 725 19.98 -4.52 41.32
CA ALA A 725 20.93 -3.42 41.14
C ALA A 725 22.27 -3.92 40.57
N GLY A 726 22.57 -3.55 39.32
CA GLY A 726 23.82 -3.90 38.61
C GLY A 726 23.66 -4.84 37.41
N GLN A 727 22.48 -5.43 37.17
CA GLN A 727 22.15 -6.23 35.97
C GLN A 727 21.01 -5.63 35.14
N GLU A 728 20.77 -4.33 35.30
CA GLU A 728 19.64 -3.65 34.65
C GLU A 728 19.76 -3.66 33.12
N GLU A 729 20.95 -3.38 32.57
CA GLU A 729 21.17 -3.36 31.12
C GLU A 729 20.96 -4.74 30.48
N THR A 730 21.47 -5.80 31.10
CA THR A 730 21.29 -7.17 30.62
C THR A 730 19.83 -7.62 30.71
N THR A 731 19.11 -7.17 31.74
CA THR A 731 17.68 -7.47 31.92
C THR A 731 16.83 -6.75 30.87
N VAL A 732 17.15 -5.48 30.57
CA VAL A 732 16.47 -4.72 29.53
C VAL A 732 16.76 -5.33 28.15
N GLU A 733 18.01 -5.73 27.89
CA GLU A 733 18.39 -6.43 26.65
C GLU A 733 17.55 -7.71 26.46
N THR A 734 17.41 -8.56 27.48
CA THR A 734 16.60 -9.78 27.37
C THR A 734 15.12 -9.49 27.16
N ILE A 735 14.54 -8.48 27.83
CA ILE A 735 13.14 -8.08 27.64
C ILE A 735 12.90 -7.60 26.20
N LEU A 736 13.80 -6.79 25.66
CA LEU A 736 13.71 -6.30 24.27
C LEU A 736 13.88 -7.44 23.26
N GLU A 737 14.71 -8.44 23.56
CA GLU A 737 14.88 -9.63 22.72
C GLU A 737 13.61 -10.49 22.72
N GLU A 738 13.01 -10.74 23.89
CA GLU A 738 11.73 -11.45 24.02
C GLU A 738 10.61 -10.72 23.25
N LEU A 739 10.52 -9.40 23.37
CA LEU A 739 9.57 -8.57 22.63
C LEU A 739 9.74 -8.71 21.11
N ALA A 740 10.98 -8.66 20.63
CA ALA A 740 11.29 -8.79 19.21
C ALA A 740 10.89 -10.18 18.66
N GLN A 741 11.19 -11.23 19.42
CA GLN A 741 10.85 -12.61 19.08
C GLN A 741 9.34 -12.86 19.10
N GLU A 742 8.61 -12.32 20.09
CA GLU A 742 7.15 -12.40 20.19
C GLU A 742 6.48 -11.80 18.95
N ILE A 743 6.87 -10.58 18.57
CA ILE A 743 6.36 -9.91 17.37
C ILE A 743 6.74 -10.71 16.12
N HIS A 744 8.00 -11.10 15.97
CA HIS A 744 8.47 -11.83 14.79
C HIS A 744 7.75 -13.17 14.61
N SER A 745 7.47 -13.90 15.69
CA SER A 745 6.74 -15.18 15.63
C SER A 745 5.34 -15.03 15.03
N SER A 746 4.73 -13.85 15.18
CA SER A 746 3.37 -13.56 14.70
C SER A 746 3.33 -13.07 13.25
N VAL A 747 4.32 -12.26 12.80
CA VAL A 747 4.29 -11.60 11.47
C VAL A 747 5.45 -11.93 10.54
N GLY A 748 6.48 -12.65 11.02
CA GLY A 748 7.72 -12.91 10.29
C GLY A 748 7.52 -13.55 8.91
N VAL A 749 6.61 -14.52 8.81
CA VAL A 749 6.30 -15.22 7.54
C VAL A 749 5.68 -14.26 6.52
N ARG A 750 4.72 -13.44 6.95
CA ARG A 750 4.06 -12.46 6.08
C ARG A 750 5.04 -11.35 5.69
N MET A 751 5.90 -10.90 6.59
CA MET A 751 7.00 -9.97 6.28
C MET A 751 7.93 -10.52 5.21
N HIS A 752 8.31 -11.79 5.32
CA HIS A 752 9.19 -12.45 4.36
C HIS A 752 8.58 -12.51 2.96
N ARG A 753 7.29 -12.87 2.88
CA ARG A 753 6.51 -12.88 1.63
C ARG A 753 6.48 -11.51 0.94
N LEU A 754 6.39 -10.44 1.74
CA LEU A 754 6.35 -9.06 1.26
C LEU A 754 7.73 -8.45 1.00
N GLY A 755 8.81 -9.22 1.12
CA GLY A 755 10.18 -8.74 0.87
C GLY A 755 10.74 -7.86 1.99
N VAL A 756 10.17 -7.90 3.20
CA VAL A 756 10.71 -7.19 4.37
C VAL A 756 11.86 -8.01 4.96
N PHE A 757 13.07 -7.46 4.91
CA PHE A 757 14.29 -8.10 5.41
C PHE A 757 14.72 -7.57 6.77
N VAL A 758 14.49 -6.28 7.04
CA VAL A 758 14.93 -5.64 8.27
C VAL A 758 13.79 -4.80 8.81
N TRP A 759 13.56 -4.89 10.11
CA TRP A 759 12.80 -3.87 10.82
C TRP A 759 13.58 -3.41 12.06
N GLU A 760 13.57 -2.10 12.27
CA GLU A 760 14.32 -1.40 13.31
C GLU A 760 13.36 -0.58 14.17
N VAL A 761 13.49 -0.70 15.49
CA VAL A 761 12.76 0.12 16.47
C VAL A 761 13.75 0.90 17.29
N LYS A 762 13.54 2.22 17.37
CA LYS A 762 14.23 3.10 18.32
C LYS A 762 13.22 3.55 19.38
N LEU A 763 13.59 3.39 20.64
CA LEU A 763 12.77 3.79 21.79
C LEU A 763 13.65 4.30 22.92
N TRP A 764 13.11 5.21 23.73
CA TRP A 764 13.78 5.71 24.93
C TRP A 764 13.27 4.97 26.16
N ILE A 765 14.17 4.44 26.98
CA ILE A 765 13.83 3.76 28.25
C ILE A 765 14.26 4.65 29.41
N THR A 766 13.31 4.97 30.29
CA THR A 766 13.54 5.78 31.49
C THR A 766 13.63 4.86 32.71
N THR A 767 14.84 4.66 33.24
CA THR A 767 15.10 3.85 34.45
C THR A 767 15.99 4.61 35.44
N CYS A 768 15.92 4.28 36.73
CA CYS A 768 16.74 4.94 37.77
C CYS A 768 18.24 4.57 37.74
N GLY A 769 18.68 3.61 36.92
CA GLY A 769 20.07 3.19 36.86
C GLY A 769 20.67 3.16 35.44
N GLN A 770 21.63 2.26 35.22
CA GLN A 770 22.54 2.31 34.07
C GLN A 770 21.84 2.09 32.72
N ALA A 771 20.66 1.47 32.69
CA ALA A 771 19.91 1.18 31.47
C ALA A 771 19.18 2.40 30.85
N ASN A 772 19.23 3.58 31.50
CA ASN A 772 18.55 4.79 31.00
C ASN A 772 19.14 5.29 29.67
N GLY A 773 18.31 5.51 28.66
CA GLY A 773 18.75 6.08 27.39
C GLY A 773 18.01 5.55 26.16
N ALA A 774 18.55 5.85 24.98
CA ALA A 774 18.03 5.39 23.70
C ALA A 774 18.51 3.96 23.38
N TRP A 775 17.55 3.08 23.13
CA TRP A 775 17.76 1.69 22.73
C TRP A 775 17.29 1.48 21.30
N ARG A 776 18.00 0.59 20.58
CA ARG A 776 17.70 0.16 19.22
C ARG A 776 17.56 -1.35 19.17
N VAL A 777 16.46 -1.80 18.59
CA VAL A 777 16.20 -3.22 18.32
C VAL A 777 16.17 -3.38 16.80
N ILE A 778 17.13 -4.13 16.26
CA ILE A 778 17.24 -4.40 14.82
C ILE A 778 17.02 -5.88 14.61
N VAL A 779 16.01 -6.21 13.81
CA VAL A 779 15.62 -7.59 13.55
C VAL A 779 15.78 -7.89 12.07
N ASN A 780 16.66 -8.83 11.75
CA ASN A 780 16.82 -9.33 10.39
C ASN A 780 15.94 -10.56 10.19
N ASN A 781 14.99 -10.45 9.27
CA ASN A 781 14.10 -11.53 8.86
C ASN A 781 14.73 -12.34 7.72
N VAL A 782 15.36 -13.47 8.08
CA VAL A 782 16.12 -14.29 7.15
C VAL A 782 15.19 -15.17 6.31
N THR A 783 14.40 -16.02 6.96
CA THR A 783 13.56 -17.07 6.31
C THR A 783 12.06 -16.91 6.56
N GLY A 784 11.64 -15.89 7.30
CA GLY A 784 10.25 -15.69 7.72
C GLY A 784 9.91 -16.39 9.03
N HIS A 785 10.50 -17.56 9.28
CA HIS A 785 10.36 -18.29 10.54
C HIS A 785 11.56 -18.07 11.47
N THR A 786 12.69 -17.65 10.91
CA THR A 786 13.92 -17.37 11.64
C THR A 786 14.28 -15.89 11.55
N SER A 787 14.66 -15.32 12.68
CA SER A 787 15.21 -13.98 12.75
C SER A 787 16.50 -13.96 13.56
N THR A 788 17.32 -12.95 13.29
CA THR A 788 18.42 -12.56 14.17
C THR A 788 18.10 -11.21 14.78
N VAL A 789 18.09 -11.13 16.10
CA VAL A 789 17.84 -9.89 16.85
C VAL A 789 19.17 -9.31 17.29
N HIS A 790 19.36 -8.01 17.03
CA HIS A 790 20.51 -7.26 17.52
C HIS A 790 20.02 -6.07 18.32
N ILE A 791 20.49 -5.96 19.55
CA ILE A 791 20.11 -4.90 20.47
C ILE A 791 21.32 -4.00 20.68
N TYR A 792 21.08 -2.70 20.57
CA TYR A 792 22.10 -1.69 20.78
C TYR A 792 21.57 -0.59 21.68
N ARG A 793 22.48 0.04 22.39
CA ARG A 793 22.27 1.30 23.09
C ARG A 793 23.08 2.39 22.40
N GLU A 794 22.48 3.56 22.24
CA GLU A 794 23.19 4.73 21.73
C GLU A 794 24.07 5.30 22.85
N MET A 795 25.40 5.28 22.66
CA MET A 795 26.36 5.83 23.61
C MET A 795 27.36 6.72 22.89
N GLU A 796 27.85 7.76 23.56
CA GLU A 796 28.93 8.58 23.03
C GLU A 796 30.25 7.80 23.10
N ASP A 797 30.94 7.69 21.97
CA ASP A 797 32.28 7.12 21.95
C ASP A 797 33.29 8.08 22.59
N ALA A 798 34.03 7.59 23.58
CA ALA A 798 35.00 8.37 24.33
C ALA A 798 36.16 8.93 23.49
N THR A 799 36.40 8.37 22.30
CA THR A 799 37.51 8.80 21.42
C THR A 799 37.05 9.74 20.31
N THR A 800 35.94 9.43 19.64
CA THR A 800 35.46 10.21 18.49
C THR A 800 34.41 11.24 18.86
N HIS A 801 33.87 11.22 20.08
CA HIS A 801 32.77 12.08 20.54
C HIS A 801 31.51 11.99 19.67
N LYS A 802 31.37 10.90 18.91
CA LYS A 802 30.18 10.61 18.12
C LYS A 802 29.31 9.62 18.88
N VAL A 803 28.00 9.75 18.74
CA VAL A 803 27.07 8.73 19.23
C VAL A 803 27.20 7.49 18.34
N VAL A 804 27.52 6.36 18.95
CA VAL A 804 27.73 5.06 18.29
C VAL A 804 26.76 4.01 18.84
N TYR A 805 26.52 2.98 18.03
CA TYR A 805 25.83 1.78 18.47
C TYR A 805 26.73 0.98 19.43
N SER A 806 26.29 0.75 20.66
CA SER A 806 26.99 -0.12 21.60
C SER A 806 26.16 -1.35 21.94
N SER A 807 26.79 -2.52 21.95
CA SER A 807 26.15 -3.80 22.30
C SER A 807 26.47 -4.10 23.76
N VAL A 808 25.53 -4.72 24.49
CA VAL A 808 25.69 -5.00 25.92
C VAL A 808 26.37 -6.36 26.11
N THR A 809 25.79 -7.44 25.58
CA THR A 809 26.34 -8.80 25.73
C THR A 809 27.11 -9.27 24.51
N VAL A 810 26.44 -9.40 23.36
CA VAL A 810 27.01 -9.93 22.13
C VAL A 810 27.27 -8.81 21.14
N LYS A 811 28.53 -8.66 20.69
CA LYS A 811 28.89 -7.63 19.71
C LYS A 811 28.19 -7.90 18.38
N GLY A 812 27.19 -7.07 18.07
CA GLY A 812 26.49 -7.09 16.80
C GLY A 812 27.29 -6.41 15.66
N PRO A 813 26.83 -6.54 14.41
CA PRO A 813 27.51 -5.99 13.24
C PRO A 813 27.68 -4.47 13.25
N LEU A 814 26.82 -3.72 13.94
CA LEU A 814 26.90 -2.26 14.02
C LEU A 814 27.68 -1.74 15.23
N HIS A 815 28.24 -2.62 16.07
CA HIS A 815 28.95 -2.19 17.28
C HIS A 815 30.12 -1.21 16.95
N GLY A 816 30.09 -0.02 17.56
CA GLY A 816 31.06 1.05 17.34
C GLY A 816 30.82 1.91 16.09
N VAL A 817 29.79 1.61 15.29
CA VAL A 817 29.42 2.39 14.11
C VAL A 817 28.69 3.67 14.54
N PRO A 818 28.99 4.85 13.98
CA PRO A 818 28.24 6.07 14.23
C PRO A 818 26.76 5.94 13.88
N VAL A 819 25.89 6.41 14.76
CA VAL A 819 24.44 6.30 14.60
C VAL A 819 23.94 7.06 13.38
N ASN A 820 24.57 8.17 13.00
CA ASN A 820 24.15 9.00 11.85
C ASN A 820 24.79 8.56 10.51
N GLU A 821 25.46 7.40 10.47
CA GLU A 821 26.05 6.90 9.24
C GLU A 821 24.99 6.49 8.20
N ASN A 822 25.25 6.77 6.92
CA ASN A 822 24.35 6.46 5.83
C ASN A 822 24.18 4.95 5.63
N TYR A 823 22.98 4.53 5.21
CA TYR A 823 22.75 3.12 4.91
C TYR A 823 23.55 2.67 3.70
N GLN A 824 24.35 1.62 3.91
CA GLN A 824 25.19 1.06 2.86
C GLN A 824 24.35 0.29 1.80
N PRO A 825 24.84 0.22 0.55
CA PRO A 825 24.27 -0.64 -0.50
C PRO A 825 24.23 -2.12 -0.09
N LEU A 826 23.38 -2.91 -0.75
CA LEU A 826 23.21 -4.34 -0.40
C LEU A 826 24.49 -5.14 -0.67
N GLY A 827 24.94 -5.86 0.36
CA GLY A 827 26.10 -6.74 0.28
C GLY A 827 25.86 -8.00 -0.56
N VAL A 828 26.92 -8.80 -0.73
CA VAL A 828 26.88 -10.03 -1.55
C VAL A 828 25.85 -11.04 -1.01
N ILE A 829 25.78 -11.20 0.31
CA ILE A 829 24.89 -12.17 0.96
C ILE A 829 23.42 -11.79 0.72
N ASP A 830 23.05 -10.52 0.92
CA ASP A 830 21.66 -10.09 0.75
C ASP A 830 21.21 -10.23 -0.71
N ARG A 831 22.11 -9.98 -1.66
CA ARG A 831 21.84 -10.23 -3.09
C ARG A 831 21.65 -11.72 -3.39
N LYS A 832 22.46 -12.60 -2.81
CA LYS A 832 22.28 -14.06 -2.93
C LYS A 832 20.96 -14.52 -2.29
N ARG A 833 20.60 -13.98 -1.12
CA ARG A 833 19.28 -14.22 -0.49
C ARG A 833 18.12 -13.81 -1.38
N LEU A 834 18.20 -12.63 -2.01
CA LEU A 834 17.21 -12.18 -2.97
C LEU A 834 17.11 -13.12 -4.18
N ALA A 835 18.24 -13.57 -4.73
CA ALA A 835 18.26 -14.52 -5.84
C ALA A 835 17.64 -15.88 -5.47
N ALA A 836 17.93 -16.39 -4.27
CA ALA A 836 17.32 -17.62 -3.76
C ALA A 836 15.80 -17.46 -3.58
N ARG A 837 15.33 -16.34 -3.02
CA ARG A 837 13.89 -16.03 -2.88
C ARG A 837 13.17 -15.94 -4.23
N LYS A 838 13.80 -15.36 -5.26
CA LYS A 838 13.24 -15.33 -6.63
C LYS A 838 13.02 -16.75 -7.19
N SER A 839 13.76 -17.74 -6.68
CA SER A 839 13.61 -19.17 -6.98
C SER A 839 12.74 -19.91 -5.97
N SER A 840 12.02 -19.19 -5.10
CA SER A 840 11.15 -19.73 -4.05
C SER A 840 11.85 -20.69 -3.07
N THR A 841 13.12 -20.42 -2.74
CA THR A 841 13.89 -21.21 -1.77
C THR A 841 14.70 -20.35 -0.80
N THR A 842 15.08 -20.94 0.33
CA THR A 842 16.00 -20.35 1.30
C THR A 842 17.42 -20.39 0.76
N TYR A 843 18.21 -19.35 1.05
CA TYR A 843 19.63 -19.33 0.72
C TYR A 843 20.42 -20.32 1.57
N CYS A 844 21.36 -21.05 0.96
CA CYS A 844 21.97 -22.22 1.59
C CYS A 844 22.69 -21.93 2.92
N TYR A 845 23.36 -20.79 3.04
CA TYR A 845 24.05 -20.40 4.29
C TYR A 845 23.10 -20.01 5.45
N ASP A 846 21.80 -19.89 5.18
CA ASP A 846 20.79 -19.62 6.21
C ASP A 846 20.20 -20.92 6.81
N PHE A 847 20.47 -22.10 6.23
CA PHE A 847 20.02 -23.39 6.78
C PHE A 847 20.51 -23.66 8.21
N PRO A 848 21.79 -23.42 8.58
CA PRO A 848 22.23 -23.66 9.95
C PRO A 848 21.43 -22.88 10.99
N LEU A 849 21.03 -21.64 10.69
CA LEU A 849 20.14 -20.85 11.55
C LEU A 849 18.75 -21.49 11.66
N ALA A 850 18.19 -22.00 10.55
CA ALA A 850 16.93 -22.74 10.57
C ALA A 850 16.99 -24.00 11.45
N PHE A 851 18.08 -24.78 11.37
CA PHE A 851 18.29 -25.91 12.27
C PHE A 851 18.33 -25.47 13.74
N GLN A 852 19.02 -24.37 14.05
CA GLN A 852 19.08 -23.83 15.42
C GLN A 852 17.69 -23.46 15.94
N THR A 853 16.91 -22.69 15.17
CA THR A 853 15.56 -22.28 15.57
C THR A 853 14.63 -23.48 15.74
N SER A 854 14.68 -24.47 14.84
CA SER A 854 13.90 -25.70 14.99
C SER A 854 14.32 -26.52 16.22
N LEU A 855 15.60 -26.52 16.58
CA LEU A 855 16.08 -27.15 17.81
C LEU A 855 15.53 -26.46 19.06
N GLU A 856 15.57 -25.13 19.11
CA GLU A 856 15.02 -24.34 20.21
C GLU A 856 13.51 -24.61 20.40
N GLN A 857 12.75 -24.70 19.31
CA GLN A 857 11.33 -25.07 19.34
C GLN A 857 11.12 -26.51 19.83
N SER A 858 11.95 -27.45 19.39
CA SER A 858 11.86 -28.84 19.86
C SER A 858 12.09 -28.95 21.37
N TRP A 859 13.03 -28.17 21.91
CA TRP A 859 13.28 -28.09 23.35
C TRP A 859 12.16 -27.38 24.13
N SER A 860 11.49 -26.38 23.54
CA SER A 860 10.40 -25.65 24.22
C SER A 860 9.09 -26.45 24.32
N ILE A 861 8.82 -27.32 23.34
CA ILE A 861 7.62 -28.20 23.33
C ILE A 861 7.75 -29.34 24.37
N GLN A 862 8.98 -29.74 24.71
CA GLN A 862 9.22 -30.93 25.52
C GLN A 862 9.19 -30.63 27.04
N GLN A 863 8.10 -31.02 27.71
CA GLN A 863 7.84 -30.77 29.14
C GLN A 863 8.38 -31.85 30.12
N THR A 864 9.12 -32.86 29.67
CA THR A 864 9.55 -33.99 30.53
C THR A 864 10.93 -33.74 31.13
N GLY A 865 11.19 -34.26 32.35
CA GLY A 865 12.32 -33.95 33.25
C GLY A 865 13.77 -34.21 32.77
N VAL A 866 14.02 -34.20 31.46
CA VAL A 866 15.35 -34.15 30.85
C VAL A 866 15.82 -32.70 30.86
N GLN A 867 16.79 -32.36 31.72
CA GLN A 867 17.32 -31.01 31.79
C GLN A 867 18.39 -30.78 30.71
N ARG A 868 18.26 -29.64 30.02
CA ARG A 868 19.29 -29.08 29.13
C ARG A 868 20.59 -28.88 29.91
N ALA A 869 21.72 -29.30 29.35
CA ALA A 869 23.04 -28.90 29.85
C ALA A 869 23.21 -27.39 29.62
N LYS A 870 23.21 -26.59 30.70
CA LYS A 870 23.24 -25.11 30.61
C LYS A 870 24.52 -24.54 29.98
N ASP A 871 25.60 -25.32 29.96
CA ASP A 871 26.94 -24.87 29.54
C ASP A 871 27.34 -25.27 28.11
N LYS A 872 26.44 -25.87 27.31
CA LYS A 872 26.71 -26.27 25.92
C LYS A 872 25.81 -25.52 24.93
N ASP A 873 26.43 -25.05 23.84
CA ASP A 873 25.71 -24.51 22.67
C ASP A 873 24.78 -25.57 22.09
N LEU A 874 23.58 -25.15 21.67
CA LEU A 874 22.57 -26.04 21.09
C LEU A 874 23.00 -26.60 19.74
N LEU A 875 23.74 -25.81 18.97
CA LEU A 875 24.21 -26.16 17.64
C LEU A 875 25.62 -25.57 17.44
N LYS A 876 26.57 -26.42 17.09
CA LYS A 876 27.89 -26.02 16.60
C LYS A 876 28.03 -26.44 15.14
N VAL A 877 28.38 -25.49 14.29
CA VAL A 877 28.43 -25.67 12.83
C VAL A 877 29.87 -25.49 12.36
N THR A 878 30.34 -26.40 11.51
CA THR A 878 31.67 -26.28 10.90
C THR A 878 31.55 -26.58 9.42
N GLU A 879 31.90 -25.61 8.58
CA GLU A 879 31.85 -25.75 7.11
C GLU A 879 32.96 -26.68 6.61
N LEU A 880 32.67 -27.44 5.57
CA LEU A 880 33.61 -28.32 4.89
C LEU A 880 33.93 -27.76 3.50
N LYS A 881 35.21 -27.78 3.15
CA LYS A 881 35.69 -27.41 1.81
C LYS A 881 36.64 -28.48 1.28
N PHE A 882 36.88 -28.47 -0.03
CA PHE A 882 37.98 -29.25 -0.60
C PHE A 882 39.31 -28.84 0.03
N SER A 883 40.20 -29.81 0.26
CA SER A 883 41.57 -29.55 0.73
C SER A 883 42.37 -28.69 -0.24
N GLU A 884 42.01 -28.71 -1.53
CA GLU A 884 42.65 -27.97 -2.62
C GLU A 884 41.64 -27.05 -3.33
N LYS A 885 42.07 -25.87 -3.78
CA LYS A 885 41.20 -24.87 -4.45
C LYS A 885 40.56 -25.38 -5.75
N GLU A 886 41.23 -26.26 -6.49
CA GLU A 886 40.69 -26.89 -7.70
C GLU A 886 40.27 -28.34 -7.42
N GLY A 887 39.60 -28.57 -6.29
CA GLY A 887 39.14 -29.89 -5.89
C GLY A 887 38.34 -30.59 -6.99
N SER A 888 38.66 -31.88 -7.19
CA SER A 888 38.09 -32.77 -8.18
C SER A 888 37.85 -34.16 -7.57
N TRP A 889 37.58 -35.17 -8.40
CA TRP A 889 37.32 -36.52 -7.93
C TRP A 889 38.51 -37.07 -7.12
N GLY A 890 38.24 -37.48 -5.87
CA GLY A 890 39.26 -38.01 -4.95
C GLY A 890 39.92 -36.98 -4.03
N THR A 891 39.62 -35.69 -4.18
CA THR A 891 40.08 -34.66 -3.23
C THR A 891 39.36 -34.80 -1.88
N SER A 892 40.11 -34.77 -0.78
CA SER A 892 39.56 -34.89 0.57
C SER A 892 38.91 -33.59 1.06
N LEU A 893 38.02 -33.70 2.05
CA LEU A 893 37.37 -32.54 2.68
C LEU A 893 38.07 -32.14 3.99
N VAL A 894 38.18 -30.84 4.23
CA VAL A 894 38.73 -30.27 5.46
C VAL A 894 37.76 -29.30 6.11
N PRO A 895 37.69 -29.25 7.45
CA PRO A 895 36.97 -28.20 8.17
C PRO A 895 37.56 -26.82 7.88
N ALA A 896 36.70 -25.80 7.73
CA ALA A 896 37.12 -24.43 7.51
C ALA A 896 36.18 -23.42 8.16
N GLU A 897 36.76 -22.30 8.61
CA GLU A 897 36.02 -21.08 8.92
C GLU A 897 36.13 -20.17 7.71
N CYS A 898 35.08 -20.12 6.88
CA CYS A 898 35.02 -19.29 5.70
C CYS A 898 33.89 -18.26 5.84
N PRO A 899 34.06 -17.01 5.35
CA PRO A 899 32.97 -16.06 5.32
C PRO A 899 31.83 -16.59 4.43
N PRO A 900 30.57 -16.50 4.88
CA PRO A 900 29.43 -17.06 4.15
C PRO A 900 29.27 -16.44 2.76
N GLY A 901 28.91 -17.27 1.77
CA GLY A 901 28.65 -16.86 0.40
C GLY A 901 29.87 -16.67 -0.51
N LEU A 902 31.06 -17.03 -0.04
CA LEU A 902 32.29 -17.06 -0.85
C LEU A 902 32.66 -18.48 -1.35
N ASN A 903 31.67 -19.38 -1.44
CA ASN A 903 31.85 -20.71 -2.00
C ASN A 903 32.27 -20.68 -3.47
N ASP A 904 33.23 -21.53 -3.82
CA ASP A 904 33.81 -21.68 -5.16
C ASP A 904 33.24 -22.88 -5.94
N VAL A 905 32.39 -23.68 -5.28
CA VAL A 905 31.64 -24.82 -5.81
C VAL A 905 30.15 -24.56 -5.55
N GLY A 906 29.27 -24.99 -6.46
CA GLY A 906 27.81 -24.86 -6.34
C GLY A 906 27.16 -25.74 -5.26
N MET A 907 27.96 -26.25 -4.31
CA MET A 907 27.55 -27.14 -3.23
C MET A 907 28.30 -26.75 -1.97
N VAL A 908 27.58 -26.68 -0.84
CA VAL A 908 28.15 -26.36 0.48
C VAL A 908 27.81 -27.50 1.43
N ALA A 909 28.71 -27.82 2.35
CA ALA A 909 28.45 -28.84 3.36
C ALA A 909 28.93 -28.40 4.75
N TRP A 910 28.21 -28.85 5.78
CA TRP A 910 28.51 -28.58 7.17
C TRP A 910 28.52 -29.86 7.98
N LEU A 911 29.48 -29.94 8.90
CA LEU A 911 29.43 -30.82 10.05
C LEU A 911 28.69 -30.08 11.17
N MET A 912 27.54 -30.61 11.59
CA MET A 912 26.70 -30.02 12.63
C MET A 912 26.69 -30.91 13.86
N GLU A 913 27.13 -30.37 14.99
CA GLU A 913 27.00 -30.98 16.31
C GLU A 913 25.82 -30.33 17.02
N MET A 914 24.75 -31.09 17.25
CA MET A 914 23.47 -30.58 17.76
C MET A 914 23.03 -31.32 19.02
N CYS A 915 22.57 -30.58 20.03
CA CYS A 915 21.94 -31.15 21.22
C CYS A 915 20.44 -31.26 20.99
N THR A 916 19.93 -32.48 20.81
CA THR A 916 18.48 -32.72 20.64
C THR A 916 17.88 -33.29 21.92
N PRO A 917 16.57 -33.21 22.11
CA PRO A 917 15.94 -33.80 23.30
C PRO A 917 16.18 -35.32 23.44
N GLU A 918 16.29 -36.04 22.32
CA GLU A 918 16.59 -37.48 22.33
C GLU A 918 18.07 -37.77 22.61
N PHE A 919 18.97 -36.84 22.26
CA PHE A 919 20.41 -36.91 22.50
C PHE A 919 20.94 -35.63 23.19
N PRO A 920 20.65 -35.42 24.49
CA PRO A 920 21.03 -34.20 25.21
C PRO A 920 22.55 -33.98 25.32
N SER A 921 23.34 -35.05 25.22
CA SER A 921 24.81 -35.00 25.20
C SER A 921 25.40 -34.48 23.89
N GLY A 922 24.58 -34.39 22.84
CA GLY A 922 24.94 -34.01 21.48
C GLY A 922 24.95 -35.19 20.52
N ARG A 923 24.56 -34.93 19.26
CA ARG A 923 24.71 -35.84 18.10
C ARG A 923 25.32 -35.08 16.94
N THR A 924 26.00 -35.79 16.05
CA THR A 924 26.64 -35.19 14.87
C THR A 924 25.94 -35.64 13.60
N ILE A 925 25.70 -34.69 12.70
CA ILE A 925 25.18 -34.94 11.35
C ILE A 925 26.03 -34.20 10.31
N LEU A 926 25.97 -34.68 9.07
CA LEU A 926 26.45 -33.92 7.91
C LEU A 926 25.25 -33.39 7.14
N VAL A 927 25.31 -32.12 6.76
CA VAL A 927 24.31 -31.47 5.92
C VAL A 927 25.01 -31.00 4.65
N VAL A 928 24.45 -31.28 3.49
CA VAL A 928 24.92 -30.79 2.19
C VAL A 928 23.79 -30.06 1.49
N SER A 929 24.08 -28.93 0.86
CA SER A 929 23.08 -28.12 0.18
C SER A 929 23.62 -27.57 -1.13
N ASN A 930 22.78 -27.61 -2.18
CA ASN A 930 23.05 -26.95 -3.43
C ASN A 930 22.90 -25.43 -3.28
N ASP A 931 23.86 -24.66 -3.78
CA ASP A 931 23.72 -23.21 -3.88
C ASP A 931 22.99 -22.83 -5.17
N VAL A 932 21.68 -22.57 -5.09
CA VAL A 932 20.85 -22.14 -6.24
C VAL A 932 21.37 -20.84 -6.88
N THR A 933 22.09 -20.01 -6.12
CA THR A 933 22.64 -18.74 -6.60
C THR A 933 23.88 -18.94 -7.45
N PHE A 934 24.49 -20.13 -7.39
CA PHE A 934 25.63 -20.54 -8.19
C PHE A 934 25.16 -21.36 -9.39
N LYS A 935 25.10 -20.75 -10.58
CA LYS A 935 24.68 -21.41 -11.84
C LYS A 935 23.34 -22.17 -11.70
N VAL A 936 22.36 -21.57 -11.02
CA VAL A 936 21.02 -22.14 -10.80
C VAL A 936 21.04 -23.45 -9.98
N GLY A 937 22.13 -23.72 -9.24
CA GLY A 937 22.30 -24.97 -8.48
C GLY A 937 22.50 -26.20 -9.37
N SER A 938 23.00 -26.02 -10.60
CA SER A 938 23.26 -27.12 -11.53
C SER A 938 24.37 -28.06 -11.04
N PHE A 939 24.25 -29.35 -11.35
CA PHE A 939 25.28 -30.36 -11.06
C PHE A 939 26.34 -30.37 -12.15
N GLY A 940 27.52 -29.81 -11.85
CA GLY A 940 28.72 -29.96 -12.65
C GLY A 940 29.67 -31.02 -12.07
N PRO A 941 30.75 -31.35 -12.78
CA PRO A 941 31.70 -32.38 -12.33
C PRO A 941 32.33 -32.11 -10.96
N ARG A 942 32.51 -30.83 -10.57
CA ARG A 942 33.05 -30.45 -9.27
C ARG A 942 32.01 -30.60 -8.16
N GLU A 943 30.76 -30.22 -8.43
CA GLU A 943 29.64 -30.39 -7.51
C GLU A 943 29.37 -31.88 -7.23
N ASP A 944 29.43 -32.72 -8.26
CA ASP A 944 29.32 -34.18 -8.15
C ASP A 944 30.46 -34.77 -7.30
N ALA A 945 31.71 -34.37 -7.57
CA ALA A 945 32.87 -34.80 -6.80
C ALA A 945 32.77 -34.37 -5.33
N PHE A 946 32.29 -33.15 -5.06
CA PHE A 946 32.11 -32.64 -3.71
C PHE A 946 31.03 -33.42 -2.96
N PHE A 947 29.87 -33.62 -3.58
CA PHE A 947 28.78 -34.41 -3.00
C PHE A 947 29.23 -35.85 -2.69
N ARG A 948 30.00 -36.46 -3.59
CA ARG A 948 30.58 -37.78 -3.36
C ARG A 948 31.52 -37.79 -2.16
N ALA A 949 32.43 -36.82 -2.06
CA ALA A 949 33.36 -36.71 -0.95
C ALA A 949 32.65 -36.53 0.40
N VAL A 950 31.57 -35.74 0.45
CA VAL A 950 30.74 -35.58 1.66
C VAL A 950 30.05 -36.90 2.01
N THR A 951 29.53 -37.62 1.02
CA THR A 951 28.88 -38.92 1.20
C THR A 951 29.85 -39.98 1.71
N ASP A 952 31.04 -40.07 1.11
CA ASP A 952 32.08 -41.01 1.54
C ASP A 952 32.54 -40.70 2.98
N LEU A 953 32.65 -39.41 3.35
CA LEU A 953 32.93 -38.98 4.73
C LEU A 953 31.82 -39.40 5.71
N ALA A 954 30.55 -39.23 5.33
CA ALA A 954 29.40 -39.64 6.14
C ALA A 954 29.38 -41.16 6.35
N CYS A 955 29.61 -41.93 5.29
CA CYS A 955 29.72 -43.39 5.35
C CYS A 955 30.89 -43.85 6.21
N ALA A 956 32.07 -43.24 6.07
CA ALA A 956 33.26 -43.57 6.86
C ALA A 956 33.05 -43.29 8.36
N LYS A 957 32.40 -42.17 8.70
CA LYS A 957 32.08 -41.80 10.09
C LYS A 957 30.81 -42.47 10.62
N LYS A 958 30.03 -43.14 9.76
CA LYS A 958 28.71 -43.74 10.07
C LYS A 958 27.73 -42.75 10.70
N ILE A 959 27.73 -41.51 10.20
CA ILE A 959 26.81 -40.44 10.67
C ILE A 959 25.76 -40.13 9.60
N PRO A 960 24.56 -39.65 9.99
CA PRO A 960 23.52 -39.28 9.03
C PRO A 960 23.98 -38.17 8.09
N LEU A 961 23.61 -38.29 6.81
CA LEU A 961 23.75 -37.26 5.80
C LEU A 961 22.36 -36.75 5.41
N HIS A 962 22.13 -35.46 5.58
CA HIS A 962 20.96 -34.76 5.07
C HIS A 962 21.33 -33.93 3.85
N ARG A 963 20.48 -33.97 2.83
CA ARG A 963 20.58 -33.18 1.60
C ARG A 963 19.36 -32.29 1.47
#